data_AF-A0A4W6EZX6-F1
#
_entry.id   AF-A0A4W6EZX6-F1
#
_cell.length_a   1.000
_cell.length_b   1.000
_cell.length_c   1.000
_cell.angle_alpha   90.00
_cell.angle_beta   90.00
_cell.angle_gamma   90.00
#
_symmetry.space_group_name_H-M   'P 1'
#
loop_
_entity.id
_entity.type
_entity.pdbx_description
1 polymer ?
#
loop_
_entity_poly.entity_id
_entity_poly.type
_entity_poly.pdbx_seq_one_letter_code
_entity_poly.pdbx_strand_id
1 'polypeptide(L)'
;MGTTASAAPQPVSVASPLESVHGNGMADSRQSLSMSPFQTVNIHNNKAKSIITNKVAPVVITYNCRQEFQIHDDILKTNYKLGQISDTMPEHYLVQGEYFMVQDVYSKADVLNTTGSYGAPNFRQVKGSYPLYGMGQPSLNGFKQVLQRLQAQGHEEVIFFCVREEPVVFLHKDDDFVPYTPRRKENLHENLHGLEKEVLVESLELTIRKELHDFAKLNENIFFVYNDIEYFKDEPQKISITCEEDIHVTEEVYKRPMFTMPAYRYYRLPLPMEGAPLEEDFDAFVNILRERPSLSLGHNASRPLPALLFSCQVGVGRTNLAMILGTLVMNRLKGDSHSTKDYFLNRTIQSLERYFYLIVFNAYLHEQYPLAFVSNFSQWMCCHAWLYRLLACMDLSELSYLAPDVLSTMKEMKAVNFRRVPKMPIYGVAQPTSEAAGAVLAHLTDERRKHSHVLWVNLQEELVLEGNGQIFTPREPSLTLEQEKQMKMFKSCLTVQEIFNQHKSSHQGLVYKRIPLPDCSAPREEDFDKLLEAMKSALAEDSHSAFVFNCSNGKGRTTTAMVVAVLTLWHFNGFPEFADDEIVSVPDAKYTKGEFEVVMQLVRLLPDGHRMKREVDMALDSVSETMTPMHYHLREIIICTYRQIKSGKTEKECQQLLLRSLQCLERYIYLILFNTYLHLEKKDSWQRSFAVWMEQVAARAGVYDILNQLGFSEFENPRDTPLARLRCRWQQQNIQSLPFRGEFV
;
A
#
# COMPACT_ATOMS: atom_id res chain seq x y z
N MET A 1 7.18 -61.52 27.03
CA MET A 1 5.91 -62.27 27.19
C MET A 1 4.87 -61.66 26.24
N GLY A 2 3.81 -62.38 25.88
CA GLY A 2 2.86 -61.94 24.83
C GLY A 2 1.92 -60.80 25.27
N THR A 3 0.87 -60.44 24.53
CA THR A 3 0.19 -61.12 23.40
C THR A 3 -0.73 -60.13 22.64
N THR A 4 -1.00 -60.38 21.34
CA THR A 4 -2.24 -60.11 20.54
C THR A 4 -2.99 -58.75 20.69
N ALA A 5 -3.22 -57.92 19.67
CA ALA A 5 -3.87 -58.09 18.34
C ALA A 5 -5.39 -57.73 18.29
N SER A 6 -5.92 -57.60 17.06
CA SER A 6 -7.27 -57.12 16.64
C SER A 6 -7.48 -55.59 16.59
N ALA A 7 -8.26 -55.02 15.66
CA ALA A 7 -9.27 -55.64 14.79
C ALA A 7 -9.26 -55.22 13.29
N ALA A 8 -10.04 -55.97 12.52
CA ALA A 8 -10.12 -56.15 11.06
C ALA A 8 -10.73 -54.98 10.22
N PRO A 9 -10.75 -55.08 8.86
CA PRO A 9 -11.03 -53.98 7.91
C PRO A 9 -12.34 -54.14 7.10
N GLN A 10 -12.51 -53.36 6.01
CA GLN A 10 -13.33 -53.53 4.76
C GLN A 10 -14.27 -52.32 4.44
N PRO A 11 -14.78 -52.14 3.19
CA PRO A 11 -14.20 -52.42 1.86
C PRO A 11 -14.54 -51.39 0.74
N VAL A 12 -13.71 -51.30 -0.32
CA VAL A 12 -14.10 -50.98 -1.72
C VAL A 12 -13.03 -51.66 -2.61
N SER A 13 -13.26 -52.61 -3.54
CA SER A 13 -14.29 -52.82 -4.59
C SER A 13 -13.98 -52.14 -5.93
N VAL A 14 -13.03 -52.75 -6.66
CA VAL A 14 -12.89 -52.90 -8.13
C VAL A 14 -13.69 -51.95 -9.05
N ALA A 15 -12.97 -51.32 -9.99
CA ALA A 15 -13.50 -50.90 -11.29
C ALA A 15 -12.69 -51.54 -12.42
N SER A 16 -13.36 -52.02 -13.46
CA SER A 16 -12.80 -52.59 -14.70
C SER A 16 -13.58 -52.07 -15.93
N PRO A 17 -13.05 -52.20 -17.17
CA PRO A 17 -13.30 -51.21 -18.24
C PRO A 17 -14.29 -51.67 -19.33
N LEU A 18 -14.63 -50.73 -20.23
CA LEU A 18 -15.04 -50.96 -21.63
C LEU A 18 -14.18 -50.04 -22.52
N GLU A 19 -13.44 -50.57 -23.51
CA GLU A 19 -13.83 -50.78 -24.93
C GLU A 19 -14.05 -49.46 -25.71
N SER A 20 -13.63 -49.27 -26.96
CA SER A 20 -12.84 -50.03 -27.96
C SER A 20 -12.35 -48.99 -29.03
N VAL A 21 -11.44 -49.21 -30.01
CA VAL A 21 -11.48 -50.08 -31.21
C VAL A 21 -10.10 -50.06 -31.92
N HIS A 22 -9.83 -51.14 -32.67
CA HIS A 22 -8.77 -51.51 -33.65
C HIS A 22 -7.87 -50.45 -34.35
N GLY A 23 -6.69 -50.83 -34.89
CA GLY A 23 -6.01 -52.14 -34.83
C GLY A 23 -4.90 -52.41 -35.88
N ASN A 24 -4.33 -53.62 -35.83
CA ASN A 24 -3.50 -54.41 -36.78
C ASN A 24 -2.30 -53.76 -37.55
N GLY A 25 -1.16 -54.44 -37.74
CA GLY A 25 -0.70 -55.74 -37.23
C GLY A 25 0.36 -56.45 -38.12
N MET A 26 1.08 -57.43 -37.53
CA MET A 26 1.99 -58.44 -38.15
C MET A 26 3.35 -57.95 -38.72
N ALA A 27 4.48 -58.71 -38.70
CA ALA A 27 4.71 -60.13 -38.33
C ALA A 27 6.14 -60.41 -37.75
N ASP A 28 6.27 -61.50 -36.97
CA ASP A 28 7.31 -62.58 -36.94
C ASP A 28 8.84 -62.31 -37.04
N SER A 29 9.77 -63.14 -36.50
CA SER A 29 9.76 -64.22 -35.48
C SER A 29 11.21 -64.77 -35.24
N ARG A 30 11.43 -65.58 -34.17
CA ARG A 30 12.56 -66.54 -33.83
C ARG A 30 13.24 -66.29 -32.47
N GLN A 31 13.07 -67.17 -31.47
CA GLN A 31 13.94 -68.32 -31.06
C GLN A 31 15.27 -67.91 -30.38
N SER A 32 15.79 -68.55 -29.32
CA SER A 32 15.30 -69.61 -28.40
C SER A 32 16.28 -69.80 -27.22
N LEU A 33 15.82 -70.34 -26.08
CA LEU A 33 16.64 -70.70 -24.89
C LEU A 33 17.46 -71.99 -25.08
N SER A 34 18.61 -72.13 -24.41
CA SER A 34 19.22 -73.43 -24.06
C SER A 34 20.10 -73.37 -22.80
N MET A 35 20.21 -74.48 -22.07
CA MET A 35 21.03 -74.61 -20.86
C MET A 35 21.93 -75.85 -20.89
N SER A 36 23.18 -75.69 -20.39
CA SER A 36 23.98 -76.72 -19.68
C SER A 36 24.41 -77.99 -20.47
N PRO A 37 25.22 -78.94 -19.91
CA PRO A 37 25.99 -78.96 -18.64
C PRO A 37 27.48 -79.42 -18.84
N PHE A 38 28.07 -80.03 -17.79
CA PHE A 38 29.34 -80.81 -17.64
C PHE A 38 30.59 -80.07 -17.08
N GLN A 39 31.49 -80.68 -16.28
CA GLN A 39 31.36 -81.64 -15.16
C GLN A 39 32.73 -81.79 -14.42
N THR A 40 32.78 -81.67 -13.07
CA THR A 40 33.81 -82.25 -12.12
C THR A 40 35.33 -81.99 -12.34
N VAL A 41 36.27 -81.88 -11.39
CA VAL A 41 36.41 -81.89 -9.90
C VAL A 41 37.82 -81.29 -9.64
N ASN A 42 38.12 -80.49 -8.59
CA ASN A 42 38.53 -80.97 -7.26
C ASN A 42 38.86 -79.82 -6.24
N ILE A 43 39.00 -80.20 -4.96
CA ILE A 43 39.62 -79.50 -3.79
C ILE A 43 38.68 -78.81 -2.76
N HIS A 44 38.34 -79.62 -1.75
CA HIS A 44 38.23 -79.39 -0.28
C HIS A 44 37.15 -78.49 0.40
N ASN A 45 36.27 -79.19 1.15
CA ASN A 45 35.81 -78.97 2.53
C ASN A 45 35.71 -77.50 3.04
N ASN A 46 34.53 -76.90 3.24
CA ASN A 46 33.51 -77.38 4.19
C ASN A 46 32.12 -76.74 3.99
N LYS A 47 31.10 -77.60 3.88
CA LYS A 47 29.68 -77.43 4.26
C LYS A 47 29.05 -76.02 4.27
N ALA A 48 28.39 -75.72 3.15
CA ALA A 48 27.10 -75.02 2.98
C ALA A 48 26.63 -73.97 4.00
N LYS A 49 26.39 -72.75 3.51
CA LYS A 49 25.41 -71.78 4.06
C LYS A 49 24.29 -71.57 3.06
N SER A 50 23.05 -71.45 3.53
CA SER A 50 21.90 -71.09 2.70
C SER A 50 21.92 -69.58 2.44
N ILE A 51 21.91 -69.18 1.17
CA ILE A 51 21.91 -67.77 0.76
C ILE A 51 20.50 -67.42 0.28
N ILE A 52 19.86 -66.44 0.94
CA ILE A 52 18.60 -65.85 0.47
C ILE A 52 18.92 -64.42 0.05
N THR A 53 19.04 -64.19 -1.26
CA THR A 53 19.24 -62.86 -1.83
C THR A 53 17.91 -62.15 -2.03
N ASN A 54 17.64 -61.11 -1.24
CA ASN A 54 16.78 -60.02 -1.72
C ASN A 54 17.67 -59.05 -2.52
N LYS A 55 17.16 -58.45 -3.60
CA LYS A 55 17.91 -57.56 -4.50
C LYS A 55 18.35 -56.23 -3.88
N VAL A 56 17.98 -55.96 -2.63
CA VAL A 56 18.22 -54.68 -1.94
C VAL A 56 19.27 -54.81 -0.82
N ALA A 57 19.50 -56.00 -0.26
CA ALA A 57 20.56 -56.28 0.71
C ALA A 57 20.83 -57.81 0.82
N PRO A 58 22.05 -58.30 0.54
CA PRO A 58 22.42 -59.68 0.82
C PRO A 58 22.63 -59.89 2.32
N VAL A 59 22.04 -60.94 2.89
CA VAL A 59 22.25 -61.34 4.30
C VAL A 59 22.89 -62.72 4.35
N VAL A 60 24.06 -62.83 4.98
CA VAL A 60 24.76 -64.11 5.18
C VAL A 60 24.54 -64.58 6.61
N ILE A 61 23.72 -65.63 6.78
CA ILE A 61 23.54 -66.27 8.09
C ILE A 61 24.71 -67.23 8.33
N THR A 62 25.49 -66.99 9.39
CA THR A 62 26.56 -67.91 9.79
C THR A 62 26.06 -68.95 10.81
N TYR A 63 26.85 -70.00 11.07
CA TYR A 63 26.47 -71.12 11.94
C TYR A 63 26.13 -70.72 13.41
N ASN A 64 26.40 -69.48 13.82
CA ASN A 64 26.05 -68.93 15.13
C ASN A 64 24.71 -68.16 15.16
N CYS A 65 23.96 -68.14 14.04
CA CYS A 65 22.71 -67.41 13.87
C CYS A 65 22.77 -65.89 14.12
N ARG A 66 23.94 -65.25 14.01
CA ARG A 66 24.06 -63.79 13.99
C ARG A 66 23.90 -63.26 12.56
N GLN A 67 23.17 -62.15 12.43
CA GLN A 67 23.18 -61.33 11.23
C GLN A 67 24.45 -60.48 11.24
N GLU A 68 25.23 -60.56 10.17
CA GLU A 68 26.33 -59.64 9.88
C GLU A 68 26.00 -58.96 8.55
N PHE A 69 25.98 -57.62 8.55
CA PHE A 69 25.78 -56.83 7.35
C PHE A 69 27.13 -56.65 6.65
N GLN A 70 27.22 -57.07 5.39
CA GLN A 70 28.40 -56.82 4.58
C GLN A 70 28.23 -55.45 3.91
N ILE A 71 28.85 -54.41 4.48
CA ILE A 71 29.06 -53.15 3.78
C ILE A 71 30.18 -53.40 2.78
N HIS A 72 29.89 -53.23 1.49
CA HIS A 72 30.93 -53.14 0.47
C HIS A 72 31.43 -51.69 0.44
N ASP A 73 32.57 -51.43 1.10
CA ASP A 73 33.26 -50.13 1.09
C ASP A 73 34.03 -49.86 -0.24
N ASP A 74 33.70 -50.59 -1.30
CA ASP A 74 34.27 -50.36 -2.64
C ASP A 74 33.58 -49.12 -3.26
N ILE A 75 34.21 -47.96 -3.14
CA ILE A 75 33.75 -46.70 -3.75
C ILE A 75 33.83 -46.83 -5.29
N LEU A 76 32.72 -47.24 -5.91
CA LEU A 76 32.62 -47.39 -7.35
C LEU A 76 32.60 -46.00 -8.02
N LYS A 77 33.66 -45.67 -8.77
CA LYS A 77 33.79 -44.45 -9.60
C LYS A 77 32.72 -44.28 -10.69
N THR A 78 31.74 -45.17 -10.78
CA THR A 78 30.70 -45.13 -11.81
C THR A 78 29.76 -43.94 -11.58
N ASN A 79 29.88 -42.93 -12.44
CA ASN A 79 28.99 -41.77 -12.66
C ASN A 79 29.36 -40.43 -11.98
N TYR A 80 30.49 -40.31 -11.29
CA TYR A 80 30.95 -38.99 -10.82
C TYR A 80 31.54 -38.14 -11.96
N LYS A 81 31.17 -36.86 -12.01
CA LYS A 81 31.68 -35.89 -12.99
C LYS A 81 32.85 -35.09 -12.41
N LEU A 82 33.84 -34.83 -13.24
CA LEU A 82 34.96 -33.93 -12.99
C LEU A 82 34.74 -32.59 -13.72
N GLY A 83 35.44 -31.55 -13.29
CA GLY A 83 35.49 -30.27 -13.99
C GLY A 83 36.65 -29.38 -13.55
N GLN A 84 37.01 -28.45 -14.43
CA GLN A 84 37.97 -27.37 -14.21
C GLN A 84 37.39 -26.03 -14.70
N ILE A 85 37.85 -24.91 -14.12
CA ILE A 85 37.48 -23.54 -14.54
C ILE A 85 38.28 -23.10 -15.78
N SER A 86 39.55 -23.51 -15.89
CA SER A 86 40.40 -23.25 -17.06
C SER A 86 41.36 -24.43 -17.30
N ASP A 87 41.93 -24.52 -18.50
CA ASP A 87 42.86 -25.59 -18.89
C ASP A 87 44.20 -25.56 -18.16
N THR A 88 44.45 -24.49 -17.39
CA THR A 88 45.63 -24.32 -16.53
C THR A 88 45.37 -24.70 -15.07
N MET A 89 44.12 -25.03 -14.70
CA MET A 89 43.71 -25.42 -13.35
C MET A 89 43.51 -26.94 -13.25
N PRO A 90 43.70 -27.55 -12.07
CA PRO A 90 43.46 -28.97 -11.89
C PRO A 90 41.99 -29.33 -12.05
N GLU A 91 41.71 -30.44 -12.72
CA GLU A 91 40.37 -31.02 -12.81
C GLU A 91 40.01 -31.73 -11.49
N HIS A 92 38.79 -31.51 -10.98
CA HIS A 92 38.34 -32.11 -9.72
C HIS A 92 36.83 -32.39 -9.70
N TYR A 93 36.37 -33.18 -8.72
CA TYR A 93 34.97 -33.61 -8.65
C TYR A 93 33.99 -32.45 -8.47
N LEU A 94 32.86 -32.55 -9.18
CA LEU A 94 31.73 -31.62 -9.10
C LEU A 94 30.65 -32.18 -8.16
N VAL A 95 30.21 -31.36 -7.21
CA VAL A 95 29.10 -31.65 -6.31
C VAL A 95 27.79 -31.70 -7.10
N GLN A 96 26.98 -32.73 -6.85
CA GLN A 96 25.82 -33.14 -7.68
C GLN A 96 26.14 -33.26 -9.19
N GLY A 97 27.42 -33.36 -9.55
CA GLY A 97 27.89 -33.38 -10.93
C GLY A 97 27.82 -32.03 -11.69
N GLU A 98 27.48 -30.91 -11.03
CA GLU A 98 27.35 -29.59 -11.69
C GLU A 98 28.01 -28.43 -10.94
N TYR A 99 28.29 -28.60 -9.64
CA TYR A 99 28.63 -27.47 -8.77
C TYR A 99 30.06 -27.51 -8.23
N PHE A 100 30.69 -26.34 -8.17
CA PHE A 100 31.92 -26.10 -7.42
C PHE A 100 31.59 -25.53 -6.03
N MET A 101 32.40 -25.84 -5.03
CA MET A 101 32.27 -25.25 -3.69
C MET A 101 33.04 -23.93 -3.62
N VAL A 102 32.34 -22.85 -3.28
CA VAL A 102 32.89 -21.48 -3.21
C VAL A 102 32.73 -20.92 -1.80
N GLN A 103 33.74 -20.23 -1.27
CA GLN A 103 33.67 -19.59 0.04
C GLN A 103 32.53 -18.59 0.08
N ASP A 104 31.65 -18.70 1.08
CA ASP A 104 30.33 -18.10 1.00
C ASP A 104 30.31 -16.56 1.07
N VAL A 105 31.24 -15.98 1.84
CA VAL A 105 31.36 -14.53 2.02
C VAL A 105 32.81 -14.12 1.77
N TYR A 106 33.01 -13.33 0.71
CA TYR A 106 34.28 -12.70 0.38
C TYR A 106 34.47 -11.39 1.15
N SER A 107 35.72 -10.98 1.35
CA SER A 107 36.10 -9.92 2.31
C SER A 107 35.42 -8.56 2.12
N LYS A 108 35.08 -8.16 0.88
CA LYS A 108 34.43 -6.87 0.58
C LYS A 108 32.93 -6.85 0.94
N ALA A 109 32.32 -8.00 1.22
CA ALA A 109 30.89 -8.09 1.49
C ALA A 109 30.49 -7.52 2.88
N ASP A 110 31.44 -7.42 3.82
CA ASP A 110 31.23 -6.84 5.16
C ASP A 110 31.38 -5.30 5.15
N VAL A 111 30.38 -4.62 4.61
CA VAL A 111 30.34 -3.15 4.52
C VAL A 111 30.44 -2.47 5.89
N LEU A 112 29.95 -3.10 6.96
CA LEU A 112 30.03 -2.57 8.32
C LEU A 112 31.34 -2.92 9.06
N ASN A 113 32.22 -3.74 8.47
CA ASN A 113 33.48 -4.22 9.08
C ASN A 113 33.30 -4.86 10.47
N THR A 114 32.20 -5.60 10.67
CA THR A 114 31.86 -6.20 11.97
C THR A 114 32.43 -7.60 12.17
N THR A 115 32.94 -8.26 11.13
CA THR A 115 33.45 -9.64 11.21
C THR A 115 34.56 -9.77 12.26
N GLY A 116 35.54 -8.86 12.26
CA GLY A 116 36.65 -8.89 13.21
C GLY A 116 36.30 -8.42 14.64
N SER A 117 35.15 -7.77 14.85
CA SER A 117 34.77 -7.15 16.13
C SER A 117 33.54 -7.78 16.81
N TYR A 118 32.70 -8.48 16.04
CA TYR A 118 31.48 -9.16 16.48
C TYR A 118 31.40 -10.62 16.02
N GLY A 119 32.34 -11.09 15.19
CA GLY A 119 32.37 -12.47 14.67
C GLY A 119 31.50 -12.73 13.43
N ALA A 120 30.73 -11.75 12.95
CA ALA A 120 29.85 -11.90 11.79
C ALA A 120 29.85 -10.65 10.89
N PRO A 121 29.74 -10.82 9.56
CA PRO A 121 29.66 -9.69 8.63
C PRO A 121 28.33 -8.94 8.78
N ASN A 122 28.36 -7.63 8.59
CA ASN A 122 27.20 -6.72 8.68
C ASN A 122 26.32 -6.87 9.96
N PHE A 123 26.89 -7.33 11.07
CA PHE A 123 26.19 -7.51 12.35
C PHE A 123 25.67 -6.17 12.91
N ARG A 124 24.36 -6.07 13.15
CA ARG A 124 23.71 -4.84 13.63
C ARG A 124 22.44 -5.11 14.40
N GLN A 125 22.07 -4.17 15.28
CA GLN A 125 20.76 -4.11 15.94
C GLN A 125 19.86 -3.10 15.22
N VAL A 126 18.55 -3.31 15.23
CA VAL A 126 17.59 -2.31 14.71
C VAL A 126 17.56 -1.07 15.60
N LYS A 127 17.30 0.11 15.03
CA LYS A 127 17.20 1.36 15.81
C LYS A 127 15.96 1.31 16.72
N GLY A 128 16.19 1.37 18.04
CA GLY A 128 15.16 1.37 19.07
C GLY A 128 15.57 0.50 20.26
N SER A 129 14.66 0.27 21.21
CA SER A 129 14.85 -0.61 22.37
C SER A 129 14.43 -2.06 22.10
N TYR A 130 14.61 -2.54 20.87
CA TYR A 130 14.19 -3.88 20.44
C TYR A 130 15.39 -4.84 20.43
N PRO A 131 15.30 -6.02 21.05
CA PRO A 131 16.34 -7.04 20.98
C PRO A 131 16.25 -7.75 19.63
N LEU A 132 16.56 -7.04 18.55
CA LEU A 132 16.38 -7.50 17.18
C LEU A 132 17.62 -7.17 16.35
N TYR A 133 18.22 -8.23 15.82
CA TYR A 133 19.57 -8.24 15.25
C TYR A 133 19.57 -8.87 13.86
N GLY A 134 20.47 -8.39 13.01
CA GLY A 134 20.72 -8.95 11.69
C GLY A 134 22.21 -9.07 11.42
N MET A 135 22.60 -10.14 10.73
CA MET A 135 23.98 -10.40 10.28
C MET A 135 23.99 -11.08 8.91
N GLY A 136 25.18 -11.21 8.33
CA GLY A 136 25.49 -12.17 7.28
C GLY A 136 26.12 -13.44 7.85
N GLN A 137 26.46 -14.37 6.96
CA GLN A 137 26.98 -15.69 7.29
C GLN A 137 28.33 -15.61 8.04
N PRO A 138 28.40 -16.08 9.30
CA PRO A 138 29.64 -16.17 10.05
C PRO A 138 30.33 -17.54 9.84
N SER A 139 31.58 -17.65 10.30
CA SER A 139 32.18 -18.96 10.63
C SER A 139 31.58 -19.54 11.91
N LEU A 140 31.92 -20.79 12.25
CA LEU A 140 31.46 -21.41 13.50
C LEU A 140 31.96 -20.65 14.74
N ASN A 141 33.25 -20.29 14.80
CA ASN A 141 33.77 -19.49 15.92
C ASN A 141 33.24 -18.06 15.91
N GLY A 142 33.01 -17.48 14.73
CA GLY A 142 32.32 -16.20 14.58
C GLY A 142 30.91 -16.20 15.16
N PHE A 143 30.13 -17.26 14.89
CA PHE A 143 28.79 -17.43 15.44
C PHE A 143 28.79 -17.60 16.97
N LYS A 144 29.76 -18.33 17.53
CA LYS A 144 29.94 -18.44 18.99
C LYS A 144 30.16 -17.06 19.63
N GLN A 145 30.95 -16.18 19.00
CA GLN A 145 31.18 -14.81 19.49
C GLN A 145 29.90 -13.98 19.49
N VAL A 146 29.07 -14.07 18.44
CA VAL A 146 27.75 -13.40 18.38
C VAL A 146 26.86 -13.85 19.55
N LEU A 147 26.74 -15.16 19.78
CA LEU A 147 25.91 -15.70 20.87
C LEU A 147 26.42 -15.29 22.25
N GLN A 148 27.73 -15.38 22.50
CA GLN A 148 28.36 -14.91 23.74
C GLN A 148 28.07 -13.42 23.99
N ARG A 149 28.07 -12.61 22.92
CA ARG A 149 27.78 -11.17 23.02
C ARG A 149 26.31 -10.89 23.33
N LEU A 150 25.37 -11.65 22.78
CA LEU A 150 23.95 -11.55 23.14
C LEU A 150 23.71 -11.97 24.61
N GLN A 151 24.37 -13.03 25.07
CA GLN A 151 24.31 -13.43 26.48
C GLN A 151 24.89 -12.34 27.42
N ALA A 152 26.04 -11.75 27.06
CA ALA A 152 26.66 -10.66 27.80
C ALA A 152 25.81 -9.36 27.81
N GLN A 153 24.88 -9.20 26.86
CA GLN A 153 23.88 -8.12 26.84
C GLN A 153 22.62 -8.43 27.68
N GLY A 154 22.54 -9.61 28.30
CA GLY A 154 21.42 -10.01 29.16
C GLY A 154 20.24 -10.66 28.44
N HIS A 155 20.42 -11.16 27.21
CA HIS A 155 19.36 -11.87 26.50
C HIS A 155 19.24 -13.32 26.98
N GLU A 156 18.18 -13.63 27.71
CA GLU A 156 17.90 -14.97 28.25
C GLU A 156 17.42 -15.96 27.17
N GLU A 157 16.55 -15.50 26.26
CA GLU A 157 16.02 -16.27 25.13
C GLU A 157 16.56 -15.70 23.82
N VAL A 158 17.05 -16.56 22.92
CA VAL A 158 17.61 -16.19 21.61
C VAL A 158 16.98 -17.06 20.53
N ILE A 159 16.34 -16.45 19.55
CA ILE A 159 15.70 -17.15 18.44
C ILE A 159 16.42 -16.76 17.16
N PHE A 160 17.16 -17.72 16.61
CA PHE A 160 17.96 -17.56 15.41
C PHE A 160 17.20 -18.04 14.16
N PHE A 161 17.12 -17.17 13.16
CA PHE A 161 16.50 -17.41 11.86
C PHE A 161 17.57 -17.39 10.76
N CYS A 162 17.82 -18.55 10.13
CA CYS A 162 18.52 -18.59 8.85
C CYS A 162 17.49 -18.36 7.75
N VAL A 163 17.60 -17.22 7.04
CA VAL A 163 16.67 -16.83 5.96
C VAL A 163 17.21 -17.13 4.56
N ARG A 164 17.92 -18.25 4.42
CA ARG A 164 18.59 -18.70 3.19
C ARG A 164 17.84 -19.84 2.51
N GLU A 165 17.62 -19.69 1.22
CA GLU A 165 17.09 -20.74 0.31
C GLU A 165 18.21 -21.68 -0.15
N GLU A 166 19.43 -21.19 -0.26
CA GLU A 166 20.58 -21.95 -0.74
C GLU A 166 21.19 -22.87 0.36
N PRO A 167 21.71 -24.04 -0.01
CA PRO A 167 22.39 -24.95 0.92
C PRO A 167 23.78 -24.42 1.30
N VAL A 168 24.17 -24.53 2.57
CA VAL A 168 25.49 -24.13 3.08
C VAL A 168 26.13 -25.30 3.82
N VAL A 169 27.41 -25.56 3.55
CA VAL A 169 28.22 -26.52 4.32
C VAL A 169 29.43 -25.81 4.89
N PHE A 170 29.88 -26.21 6.06
CA PHE A 170 31.04 -25.66 6.73
C PHE A 170 32.17 -26.68 6.66
N LEU A 171 33.34 -26.26 6.17
CA LEU A 171 34.52 -27.11 6.06
C LEU A 171 35.54 -26.70 7.11
N HIS A 172 36.17 -27.68 7.75
CA HIS A 172 37.26 -27.44 8.69
C HIS A 172 38.45 -26.79 7.96
N LYS A 173 38.90 -25.65 8.47
CA LYS A 173 40.05 -24.91 7.95
C LYS A 173 40.76 -24.22 9.10
N ASP A 174 42.05 -24.49 9.22
CA ASP A 174 42.88 -24.05 10.35
C ASP A 174 42.31 -24.54 11.70
N ASP A 175 41.79 -23.63 12.55
CA ASP A 175 41.14 -23.92 13.84
C ASP A 175 39.63 -23.55 13.87
N ASP A 176 38.99 -23.43 12.71
CA ASP A 176 37.58 -23.03 12.58
C ASP A 176 36.85 -23.82 11.47
N PHE A 177 35.53 -23.67 11.43
CA PHE A 177 34.67 -24.19 10.37
C PHE A 177 34.15 -23.02 9.54
N VAL A 178 34.58 -22.96 8.27
CA VAL A 178 34.34 -21.85 7.34
C VAL A 178 33.21 -22.23 6.37
N PRO A 179 32.23 -21.34 6.12
CA PRO A 179 31.08 -21.64 5.25
C PRO A 179 31.44 -21.60 3.75
N TYR A 180 30.95 -22.59 3.01
CA TYR A 180 31.02 -22.71 1.56
C TYR A 180 29.63 -23.01 0.99
N THR A 181 29.35 -22.51 -0.21
CA THR A 181 28.12 -22.76 -0.95
C THR A 181 28.41 -23.36 -2.34
N PRO A 182 27.57 -24.29 -2.83
CA PRO A 182 27.69 -24.82 -4.19
C PRO A 182 27.29 -23.75 -5.22
N ARG A 183 28.07 -23.64 -6.29
CA ARG A 183 27.89 -22.66 -7.38
C ARG A 183 28.00 -23.34 -8.73
N ARG A 184 27.19 -22.90 -9.71
CA ARG A 184 27.22 -23.42 -11.09
C ARG A 184 28.57 -23.12 -11.73
N LYS A 185 29.13 -24.07 -12.48
CA LYS A 185 30.37 -23.87 -13.25
C LYS A 185 30.31 -22.65 -14.18
N GLU A 186 29.13 -22.37 -14.74
CA GLU A 186 28.89 -21.29 -15.70
C GLU A 186 28.86 -19.91 -15.04
N ASN A 187 28.57 -19.83 -13.74
CA ASN A 187 28.51 -18.57 -12.98
C ASN A 187 28.76 -18.81 -11.49
N LEU A 188 30.00 -18.58 -11.04
CA LEU A 188 30.37 -18.73 -9.63
C LEU A 188 29.80 -17.63 -8.71
N HIS A 189 29.37 -16.49 -9.26
CA HIS A 189 28.93 -15.34 -8.46
C HIS A 189 27.51 -15.50 -7.90
N GLU A 190 26.64 -16.27 -8.56
CA GLU A 190 25.24 -16.46 -8.20
C GLU A 190 25.03 -17.69 -7.29
N ASN A 191 24.17 -17.60 -6.27
CA ASN A 191 23.81 -18.78 -5.49
C ASN A 191 22.76 -19.61 -6.25
N LEU A 192 22.62 -20.87 -5.84
CA LEU A 192 21.44 -21.65 -6.20
C LEU A 192 20.18 -20.94 -5.65
N HIS A 193 19.17 -20.82 -6.49
CA HIS A 193 17.88 -20.19 -6.21
C HIS A 193 16.78 -21.00 -6.92
N GLY A 194 15.54 -20.91 -6.42
CA GLY A 194 14.41 -21.62 -7.06
C GLY A 194 14.54 -23.14 -7.07
N LEU A 195 15.13 -23.73 -6.02
CA LEU A 195 15.19 -25.19 -5.82
C LEU A 195 13.77 -25.79 -5.80
N GLU A 196 13.61 -27.00 -6.34
CA GLU A 196 12.30 -27.66 -6.44
C GLU A 196 11.65 -27.82 -5.05
N LYS A 197 10.38 -27.42 -4.90
CA LYS A 197 9.65 -27.39 -3.61
C LYS A 197 9.59 -28.75 -2.88
N GLU A 198 9.90 -29.86 -3.57
CA GLU A 198 9.88 -31.22 -3.03
C GLU A 198 11.17 -31.62 -2.28
N VAL A 199 12.28 -30.89 -2.48
CA VAL A 199 13.58 -31.19 -1.85
C VAL A 199 13.88 -30.21 -0.72
N LEU A 200 13.89 -30.72 0.53
CA LEU A 200 14.36 -29.95 1.68
C LEU A 200 15.85 -29.62 1.55
N VAL A 201 16.19 -28.34 1.74
CA VAL A 201 17.56 -27.83 1.57
C VAL A 201 18.53 -28.49 2.55
N GLU A 202 18.07 -28.86 3.74
CA GLU A 202 18.81 -29.65 4.73
C GLU A 202 19.18 -31.05 4.18
N SER A 203 18.29 -31.69 3.41
CA SER A 203 18.59 -32.98 2.75
C SER A 203 19.61 -32.84 1.62
N LEU A 204 19.61 -31.69 0.94
CA LEU A 204 20.65 -31.36 -0.04
C LEU A 204 21.99 -31.10 0.65
N GLU A 205 22.04 -30.37 1.77
CA GLU A 205 23.27 -30.18 2.57
C GLU A 205 23.89 -31.50 3.05
N LEU A 206 23.06 -32.45 3.51
CA LEU A 206 23.53 -33.79 3.90
C LEU A 206 24.06 -34.60 2.71
N THR A 207 23.41 -34.51 1.55
CA THR A 207 23.89 -35.14 0.32
C THR A 207 25.24 -34.56 -0.12
N ILE A 208 25.36 -33.22 -0.10
CA ILE A 208 26.61 -32.51 -0.40
C ILE A 208 27.73 -32.93 0.56
N ARG A 209 27.47 -32.99 1.88
CA ARG A 209 28.46 -33.45 2.86
C ARG A 209 29.01 -34.83 2.49
N LYS A 210 28.12 -35.78 2.18
CA LYS A 210 28.50 -37.14 1.83
C LYS A 210 29.37 -37.15 0.57
N GLU A 211 28.95 -36.45 -0.48
CA GLU A 211 29.71 -36.34 -1.73
C GLU A 211 31.11 -35.74 -1.49
N LEU A 212 31.24 -34.67 -0.70
CA LEU A 212 32.53 -34.04 -0.40
C LEU A 212 33.49 -35.00 0.31
N HIS A 213 33.01 -35.78 1.27
CA HIS A 213 33.79 -36.80 1.97
C HIS A 213 34.16 -37.98 1.05
N ASP A 214 33.22 -38.47 0.23
CA ASP A 214 33.48 -39.55 -0.74
C ASP A 214 34.50 -39.10 -1.82
N PHE A 215 34.40 -37.86 -2.31
CA PHE A 215 35.34 -37.25 -3.25
C PHE A 215 36.72 -37.02 -2.66
N ALA A 216 36.81 -36.60 -1.40
CA ALA A 216 38.08 -36.48 -0.70
C ALA A 216 38.76 -37.84 -0.54
N LYS A 217 38.04 -38.89 -0.11
CA LYS A 217 38.56 -40.26 -0.04
C LYS A 217 39.09 -40.78 -1.38
N LEU A 218 38.43 -40.43 -2.49
CA LEU A 218 38.88 -40.75 -3.84
C LEU A 218 40.11 -39.96 -4.32
N ASN A 219 40.55 -38.95 -3.56
CA ASN A 219 41.61 -38.01 -3.92
C ASN A 219 42.54 -37.71 -2.72
N GLU A 220 43.06 -38.77 -2.08
CA GLU A 220 44.06 -38.69 -0.99
C GLU A 220 43.64 -37.82 0.22
N ASN A 221 42.33 -37.83 0.55
CA ASN A 221 41.69 -37.00 1.58
C ASN A 221 41.72 -35.50 1.26
N ILE A 222 41.86 -35.10 -0.01
CA ILE A 222 41.89 -33.69 -0.44
C ILE A 222 40.68 -33.37 -1.31
N PHE A 223 39.97 -32.29 -0.97
CA PHE A 223 38.95 -31.66 -1.82
C PHE A 223 39.40 -30.25 -2.27
N PHE A 224 38.89 -29.78 -3.41
CA PHE A 224 39.23 -28.49 -4.01
C PHE A 224 38.06 -27.50 -3.92
N VAL A 225 38.33 -26.30 -3.42
CA VAL A 225 37.36 -25.20 -3.26
C VAL A 225 37.90 -23.90 -3.85
N TYR A 226 37.03 -22.90 -4.02
CA TYR A 226 37.42 -21.56 -4.50
C TYR A 226 37.14 -20.50 -3.42
N ASN A 227 38.13 -19.68 -3.07
CA ASN A 227 37.96 -18.55 -2.12
C ASN A 227 37.90 -17.20 -2.86
N ASP A 228 38.72 -16.99 -3.89
CA ASP A 228 38.72 -15.82 -4.77
C ASP A 228 38.17 -16.15 -6.16
N ILE A 229 36.93 -15.74 -6.42
CA ILE A 229 36.27 -15.86 -7.73
C ILE A 229 36.33 -14.57 -8.57
N GLU A 230 36.99 -13.50 -8.09
CA GLU A 230 37.21 -12.29 -8.87
C GLU A 230 38.48 -12.38 -9.73
N TYR A 231 39.58 -12.90 -9.15
CA TYR A 231 40.88 -12.98 -9.82
C TYR A 231 41.48 -14.39 -9.89
N PHE A 232 40.88 -15.37 -9.21
CA PHE A 232 41.37 -16.75 -9.10
C PHE A 232 42.83 -16.85 -8.64
N LYS A 233 43.27 -15.92 -7.80
CA LYS A 233 44.65 -15.88 -7.36
C LYS A 233 44.94 -17.03 -6.39
N ASP A 234 45.91 -17.86 -6.74
CA ASP A 234 46.31 -19.05 -5.96
C ASP A 234 45.19 -20.11 -5.83
N GLU A 235 44.25 -20.16 -6.79
CA GLU A 235 43.11 -21.09 -6.84
C GLU A 235 43.31 -22.29 -7.80
N PRO A 236 42.61 -23.43 -7.60
CA PRO A 236 41.73 -23.76 -6.49
C PRO A 236 42.50 -24.16 -5.22
N GLN A 237 41.91 -23.83 -4.08
CA GLN A 237 42.46 -24.09 -2.76
C GLN A 237 42.15 -25.51 -2.28
N LYS A 238 43.13 -26.13 -1.60
CA LYS A 238 43.04 -27.51 -1.10
C LYS A 238 42.54 -27.54 0.33
N ILE A 239 41.52 -28.36 0.62
CA ILE A 239 41.04 -28.66 1.97
C ILE A 239 41.25 -30.14 2.24
N SER A 240 41.78 -30.46 3.43
CA SER A 240 41.92 -31.84 3.92
C SER A 240 40.61 -32.25 4.59
N ILE A 241 40.01 -33.37 4.13
CA ILE A 241 38.79 -33.96 4.68
C ILE A 241 39.10 -35.44 4.93
N THR A 242 39.31 -35.79 6.20
CA THR A 242 39.74 -37.12 6.65
C THR A 242 38.57 -37.98 7.16
N CYS A 243 37.54 -37.34 7.70
CA CYS A 243 36.31 -37.97 8.19
C CYS A 243 35.09 -37.06 7.98
N GLU A 244 33.88 -37.55 8.24
CA GLU A 244 32.66 -36.72 8.07
C GLU A 244 32.61 -35.55 9.06
N GLU A 245 33.26 -35.67 10.22
CA GLU A 245 33.31 -34.63 11.25
C GLU A 245 34.10 -33.37 10.83
N ASP A 246 34.94 -33.46 9.79
CA ASP A 246 35.61 -32.31 9.16
C ASP A 246 34.63 -31.42 8.35
N ILE A 247 33.36 -31.85 8.23
CA ILE A 247 32.27 -31.14 7.53
C ILE A 247 31.06 -31.01 8.46
N HIS A 248 30.48 -29.82 8.55
CA HIS A 248 29.21 -29.60 9.25
C HIS A 248 28.15 -28.97 8.34
N VAL A 249 26.90 -29.39 8.47
CA VAL A 249 25.74 -28.76 7.78
C VAL A 249 25.16 -27.62 8.62
N THR A 250 24.29 -26.77 8.03
CA THR A 250 23.72 -25.62 8.77
C THR A 250 22.98 -26.05 10.03
N GLU A 251 22.23 -27.15 9.95
CA GLU A 251 21.46 -27.68 11.07
C GLU A 251 22.35 -28.07 12.26
N GLU A 252 23.51 -28.67 11.99
CA GLU A 252 24.48 -29.09 13.02
C GLU A 252 25.15 -27.89 13.67
N VAL A 253 25.59 -26.91 12.88
CA VAL A 253 26.17 -25.67 13.39
C VAL A 253 25.16 -24.87 14.22
N TYR A 254 23.93 -24.74 13.73
CA TYR A 254 22.95 -23.82 14.30
C TYR A 254 22.00 -24.45 15.33
N LYS A 255 21.81 -25.77 15.40
CA LYS A 255 21.09 -26.39 16.53
C LYS A 255 21.99 -26.68 17.73
N ARG A 256 23.30 -26.86 17.55
CA ARG A 256 24.25 -27.19 18.64
C ARG A 256 24.22 -26.24 19.85
N PRO A 257 24.00 -24.92 19.73
CA PRO A 257 23.86 -24.04 20.90
C PRO A 257 22.70 -24.40 21.83
N MET A 258 21.69 -25.17 21.38
CA MET A 258 20.59 -25.63 22.24
C MET A 258 21.07 -26.45 23.44
N PHE A 259 22.21 -27.15 23.34
CA PHE A 259 22.79 -27.91 24.44
C PHE A 259 23.43 -27.02 25.52
N THR A 260 23.92 -25.83 25.15
CA THR A 260 24.54 -24.86 26.06
C THR A 260 23.61 -23.72 26.49
N MET A 261 22.53 -23.50 25.73
CA MET A 261 21.55 -22.43 25.92
C MET A 261 20.14 -23.02 25.82
N PRO A 262 19.51 -23.46 26.92
CA PRO A 262 18.22 -24.17 26.88
C PRO A 262 17.06 -23.38 26.25
N ALA A 263 17.14 -22.04 26.27
CA ALA A 263 16.19 -21.12 25.65
C ALA A 263 16.59 -20.68 24.22
N TYR A 264 17.74 -21.10 23.69
CA TYR A 264 18.10 -20.83 22.31
C TYR A 264 17.28 -21.70 21.34
N ARG A 265 16.82 -21.14 20.22
CA ARG A 265 16.11 -21.87 19.16
C ARG A 265 16.65 -21.51 17.78
N TYR A 266 16.64 -22.48 16.88
CA TYR A 266 16.98 -22.31 15.47
C TYR A 266 15.78 -22.62 14.58
N TYR A 267 15.58 -21.77 13.57
CA TYR A 267 14.62 -21.95 12.49
C TYR A 267 15.28 -21.62 11.14
N ARG A 268 15.00 -22.43 10.13
CA ARG A 268 15.21 -22.04 8.73
C ARG A 268 13.89 -21.51 8.18
N LEU A 269 13.95 -20.34 7.54
CA LEU A 269 12.82 -19.65 6.94
C LEU A 269 13.31 -19.08 5.60
N PRO A 270 13.42 -19.91 4.55
CA PRO A 270 13.97 -19.46 3.27
C PRO A 270 13.14 -18.27 2.75
N LEU A 271 13.80 -17.13 2.57
CA LEU A 271 13.21 -15.96 1.92
C LEU A 271 13.85 -15.80 0.54
N PRO A 272 13.09 -15.37 -0.49
CA PRO A 272 13.63 -15.23 -1.83
C PRO A 272 14.74 -14.18 -1.87
N MET A 273 15.79 -14.43 -2.67
CA MET A 273 16.88 -13.48 -2.87
C MET A 273 16.42 -12.15 -3.48
N GLU A 274 15.49 -12.23 -4.45
CA GLU A 274 14.93 -11.08 -5.17
C GLU A 274 13.39 -11.13 -5.17
N GLY A 275 12.75 -9.96 -5.30
CA GLY A 275 11.29 -9.84 -5.30
C GLY A 275 10.67 -9.73 -3.89
N ALA A 276 9.36 -9.95 -3.82
CA ALA A 276 8.61 -10.01 -2.58
C ALA A 276 8.42 -11.48 -2.14
N PRO A 277 8.39 -11.77 -0.82
CA PRO A 277 7.97 -13.09 -0.32
C PRO A 277 6.54 -13.41 -0.75
N LEU A 278 6.28 -14.70 -0.91
CA LEU A 278 4.93 -15.22 -1.13
C LEU A 278 4.17 -15.30 0.19
N GLU A 279 2.84 -15.42 0.12
CA GLU A 279 1.96 -15.60 1.27
C GLU A 279 2.40 -16.79 2.14
N GLU A 280 2.86 -17.88 1.51
CA GLU A 280 3.43 -19.07 2.14
C GLU A 280 4.61 -18.74 3.09
N ASP A 281 5.47 -17.77 2.73
CA ASP A 281 6.64 -17.37 3.53
C ASP A 281 6.21 -16.60 4.78
N PHE A 282 5.19 -15.75 4.65
CA PHE A 282 4.59 -15.03 5.78
C PHE A 282 3.89 -16.01 6.72
N ASP A 283 3.15 -16.98 6.19
CA ASP A 283 2.50 -18.02 6.99
C ASP A 283 3.52 -18.89 7.72
N ALA A 284 4.62 -19.29 7.08
CA ALA A 284 5.72 -19.99 7.72
C ALA A 284 6.31 -19.17 8.89
N PHE A 285 6.55 -17.87 8.70
CA PHE A 285 7.00 -16.99 9.78
C PHE A 285 5.96 -16.89 10.91
N VAL A 286 4.69 -16.68 10.59
CA VAL A 286 3.60 -16.56 11.59
C VAL A 286 3.39 -17.87 12.36
N ASN A 287 3.56 -19.02 11.73
CA ASN A 287 3.50 -20.33 12.39
C ASN A 287 4.60 -20.46 13.45
N ILE A 288 5.84 -20.06 13.14
CA ILE A 288 6.97 -20.03 14.09
C ILE A 288 6.66 -19.12 15.29
N LEU A 289 6.03 -17.97 15.07
CA LEU A 289 5.60 -17.07 16.15
C LEU A 289 4.48 -17.69 17.00
N ARG A 290 3.50 -18.36 16.39
CA ARG A 290 2.34 -18.98 17.06
C ARG A 290 2.77 -20.09 18.02
N GLU A 291 3.80 -20.85 17.67
CA GLU A 291 4.37 -21.91 18.51
C GLU A 291 5.14 -21.40 19.75
N ARG A 292 5.40 -20.10 19.86
CA ARG A 292 6.22 -19.51 20.92
C ARG A 292 5.39 -18.64 21.88
N PRO A 293 5.14 -19.08 23.13
CA PRO A 293 4.46 -18.27 24.14
C PRO A 293 5.16 -16.94 24.48
N SER A 294 6.47 -16.84 24.22
CA SER A 294 7.27 -15.61 24.33
C SER A 294 6.99 -14.58 23.22
N LEU A 295 6.33 -14.99 22.13
CA LEU A 295 5.99 -14.15 20.98
C LEU A 295 4.47 -14.11 20.68
N SER A 296 3.64 -14.71 21.54
CA SER A 296 2.19 -14.77 21.34
C SER A 296 1.46 -13.57 21.95
N LEU A 297 0.21 -13.36 21.53
CA LEU A 297 -0.68 -12.24 21.91
C LEU A 297 -1.12 -12.21 23.39
N GLY A 298 -0.51 -13.03 24.26
CA GLY A 298 -0.72 -13.07 25.71
C GLY A 298 0.54 -12.77 26.53
N HIS A 299 1.57 -12.16 25.95
CA HIS A 299 2.84 -11.89 26.62
C HIS A 299 2.69 -10.98 27.85
N ASN A 300 2.98 -11.52 29.05
CA ASN A 300 3.05 -10.73 30.29
C ASN A 300 4.19 -9.71 30.22
N ALA A 301 3.85 -8.41 30.29
CA ALA A 301 4.80 -7.29 30.18
C ALA A 301 5.95 -7.27 31.22
N SER A 302 5.94 -8.18 32.20
CA SER A 302 7.01 -8.38 33.18
C SER A 302 8.15 -9.32 32.73
N ARG A 303 8.02 -10.01 31.59
CA ARG A 303 9.11 -10.82 31.03
C ARG A 303 9.94 -10.05 29.99
N PRO A 304 11.26 -10.30 29.91
CA PRO A 304 12.08 -9.75 28.84
C PRO A 304 11.68 -10.37 27.48
N LEU A 305 11.68 -9.56 26.43
CA LEU A 305 11.42 -10.02 25.06
C LEU A 305 12.61 -10.87 24.55
N PRO A 306 12.37 -11.95 23.78
CA PRO A 306 13.43 -12.78 23.22
C PRO A 306 14.26 -12.00 22.18
N ALA A 307 15.56 -12.28 22.12
CA ALA A 307 16.42 -11.72 21.08
C ALA A 307 16.20 -12.44 19.75
N LEU A 308 15.72 -11.72 18.74
CA LEU A 308 15.58 -12.26 17.37
C LEU A 308 16.86 -11.96 16.58
N LEU A 309 17.51 -12.98 16.04
CA LEU A 309 18.72 -12.86 15.23
C LEU A 309 18.44 -13.42 13.83
N PHE A 310 18.61 -12.60 12.79
CA PHE A 310 18.35 -12.98 11.40
C PHE A 310 19.65 -13.04 10.58
N SER A 311 19.86 -14.09 9.78
CA SER A 311 21.03 -14.24 8.91
C SER A 311 20.69 -14.68 7.50
N CYS A 312 21.33 -14.04 6.51
CA CYS A 312 21.44 -14.54 5.13
C CYS A 312 22.93 -14.56 4.72
N GLN A 313 23.27 -14.75 3.44
CA GLN A 313 24.66 -14.74 2.96
C GLN A 313 25.44 -13.47 3.40
N VAL A 314 25.12 -12.31 2.82
CA VAL A 314 25.85 -11.05 3.09
C VAL A 314 25.27 -10.28 4.29
N GLY A 315 24.02 -10.57 4.67
CA GLY A 315 23.35 -9.89 5.77
C GLY A 315 22.65 -8.59 5.43
N VAL A 316 22.42 -8.31 4.14
CA VAL A 316 21.78 -7.07 3.67
C VAL A 316 20.32 -7.30 3.28
N GLY A 317 20.01 -7.75 2.06
CA GLY A 317 18.63 -7.81 1.50
C GLY A 317 17.64 -8.61 2.35
N ARG A 318 17.74 -9.95 2.30
CA ARG A 318 16.87 -10.88 3.05
C ARG A 318 16.89 -10.64 4.56
N THR A 319 18.05 -10.32 5.13
CA THR A 319 18.16 -9.95 6.56
C THR A 319 17.40 -8.66 6.89
N ASN A 320 17.47 -7.61 6.06
CA ASN A 320 16.71 -6.36 6.29
C ASN A 320 15.20 -6.62 6.26
N LEU A 321 14.73 -7.41 5.29
CA LEU A 321 13.34 -7.82 5.19
C LEU A 321 12.89 -8.58 6.44
N ALA A 322 13.63 -9.61 6.86
CA ALA A 322 13.31 -10.38 8.06
C ALA A 322 13.37 -9.52 9.35
N MET A 323 14.32 -8.58 9.43
CA MET A 323 14.37 -7.60 10.52
C MET A 323 13.14 -6.68 10.54
N ILE A 324 12.59 -6.29 9.39
CA ILE A 324 11.33 -5.52 9.31
C ILE A 324 10.17 -6.37 9.83
N LEU A 325 10.06 -7.64 9.43
CA LEU A 325 9.01 -8.55 9.92
C LEU A 325 9.07 -8.71 11.45
N GLY A 326 10.25 -9.00 12.00
CA GLY A 326 10.43 -9.08 13.45
C GLY A 326 10.17 -7.75 14.18
N THR A 327 10.44 -6.60 13.55
CA THR A 327 10.15 -5.27 14.10
C THR A 327 8.64 -5.05 14.21
N LEU A 328 7.86 -5.44 13.19
CA LEU A 328 6.40 -5.36 13.21
C LEU A 328 5.81 -6.22 14.35
N VAL A 329 6.34 -7.43 14.57
CA VAL A 329 5.95 -8.31 15.68
C VAL A 329 6.27 -7.67 17.03
N MET A 330 7.51 -7.20 17.21
CA MET A 330 7.96 -6.57 18.46
C MET A 330 7.18 -5.30 18.81
N ASN A 331 6.77 -4.49 17.82
CA ASN A 331 5.90 -3.33 18.02
C ASN A 331 4.50 -3.74 18.53
N ARG A 332 3.94 -4.84 18.01
CA ARG A 332 2.65 -5.37 18.50
C ARG A 332 2.75 -5.89 19.94
N LEU A 333 3.84 -6.59 20.28
CA LEU A 333 4.07 -7.12 21.63
C LEU A 333 4.28 -6.02 22.69
N LYS A 334 4.83 -4.85 22.33
CA LYS A 334 4.95 -3.69 23.24
C LYS A 334 3.67 -2.84 23.37
N GLY A 335 2.61 -3.15 22.62
CA GLY A 335 1.32 -2.43 22.70
C GLY A 335 1.27 -1.05 22.00
N ASP A 336 2.35 -0.62 21.34
CA ASP A 336 2.50 0.73 20.75
C ASP A 336 1.80 0.85 19.36
N SER A 337 0.53 0.47 19.35
CA SER A 337 -0.22 0.08 18.16
C SER A 337 -0.69 1.24 17.28
N HIS A 338 -0.81 2.45 17.83
CA HIS A 338 -1.24 3.65 17.10
C HIS A 338 -0.06 4.38 16.44
N SER A 339 0.96 4.77 17.22
CA SER A 339 2.14 5.50 16.71
C SER A 339 2.85 4.77 15.57
N THR A 340 2.94 3.44 15.66
CA THR A 340 3.57 2.58 14.67
C THR A 340 2.81 2.53 13.34
N LYS A 341 1.46 2.45 13.38
CA LYS A 341 0.64 2.43 12.16
C LYS A 341 0.84 3.73 11.39
N ASP A 342 0.75 4.85 12.09
CA ASP A 342 0.84 6.17 11.49
C ASP A 342 2.27 6.45 10.98
N TYR A 343 3.31 5.98 11.67
CA TYR A 343 4.69 6.04 11.19
C TYR A 343 4.90 5.30 9.86
N PHE A 344 4.45 4.04 9.77
CA PHE A 344 4.61 3.25 8.53
C PHE A 344 3.70 3.74 7.42
N LEU A 345 2.47 4.16 7.72
CA LEU A 345 1.56 4.78 6.75
C LEU A 345 2.19 6.04 6.14
N ASN A 346 2.67 6.98 6.97
CA ASN A 346 3.39 8.17 6.51
C ASN A 346 4.62 7.82 5.65
N ARG A 347 5.40 6.80 6.05
CA ARG A 347 6.59 6.38 5.31
C ARG A 347 6.25 5.74 3.95
N THR A 348 5.17 4.97 3.88
CA THR A 348 4.63 4.40 2.64
C THR A 348 4.09 5.52 1.74
N ILE A 349 3.28 6.45 2.26
CA ILE A 349 2.78 7.62 1.50
C ILE A 349 3.93 8.46 0.94
N GLN A 350 4.97 8.75 1.75
CA GLN A 350 6.16 9.46 1.27
C GLN A 350 6.93 8.69 0.18
N SER A 351 6.88 7.36 0.20
CA SER A 351 7.56 6.51 -0.79
C SER A 351 6.75 6.43 -2.09
N LEU A 352 5.43 6.31 -1.98
CA LEU A 352 4.48 6.42 -3.09
C LEU A 352 4.52 7.81 -3.73
N GLU A 353 4.57 8.90 -2.95
CA GLU A 353 4.72 10.27 -3.46
C GLU A 353 6.01 10.43 -4.28
N ARG A 354 7.15 9.89 -3.81
CA ARG A 354 8.39 9.89 -4.59
C ARG A 354 8.25 9.11 -5.89
N TYR A 355 7.64 7.92 -5.84
CA TYR A 355 7.46 7.08 -7.03
C TYR A 355 6.51 7.72 -8.05
N PHE A 356 5.42 8.33 -7.58
CA PHE A 356 4.52 9.16 -8.37
C PHE A 356 5.29 10.27 -9.09
N TYR A 357 6.13 11.04 -8.38
CA TYR A 357 6.93 12.10 -9.00
C TYR A 357 7.94 11.57 -10.02
N LEU A 358 8.47 10.35 -9.88
CA LEU A 358 9.34 9.74 -10.89
C LEU A 358 8.56 9.37 -12.17
N ILE A 359 7.37 8.77 -12.03
CA ILE A 359 6.49 8.46 -13.18
C ILE A 359 6.09 9.75 -13.91
N VAL A 360 5.68 10.76 -13.15
CA VAL A 360 5.22 12.05 -13.68
C VAL A 360 6.36 12.85 -14.31
N PHE A 361 7.56 12.81 -13.74
CA PHE A 361 8.75 13.41 -14.37
C PHE A 361 9.12 12.68 -15.66
N ASN A 362 8.99 11.35 -15.73
CA ASN A 362 9.20 10.61 -16.97
C ASN A 362 8.17 11.00 -18.06
N ALA A 363 6.90 11.20 -17.69
CA ALA A 363 5.87 11.72 -18.60
C ALA A 363 6.22 13.13 -19.13
N TYR A 364 6.67 14.03 -18.25
CA TYR A 364 7.20 15.34 -18.64
C TYR A 364 8.38 15.23 -19.61
N LEU A 365 9.33 14.30 -19.38
CA LEU A 365 10.45 14.08 -20.30
C LEU A 365 9.97 13.65 -21.69
N HIS A 366 9.00 12.73 -21.79
CA HIS A 366 8.46 12.30 -23.09
C HIS A 366 7.85 13.45 -23.90
N GLU A 367 7.19 14.42 -23.25
CA GLU A 367 6.57 15.56 -23.92
C GLU A 367 7.55 16.70 -24.21
N GLN A 368 8.39 17.05 -23.23
CA GLN A 368 9.20 18.28 -23.27
C GLN A 368 10.62 18.07 -23.81
N TYR A 369 11.14 16.84 -23.85
CA TYR A 369 12.45 16.55 -24.47
C TYR A 369 12.48 16.87 -25.99
N PRO A 370 11.48 16.47 -26.81
CA PRO A 370 11.42 16.89 -28.22
C PRO A 370 11.27 18.41 -28.41
N LEU A 371 10.73 19.10 -27.40
CA LEU A 371 10.52 20.55 -27.38
C LEU A 371 11.70 21.31 -26.74
N ALA A 372 12.83 20.65 -26.45
CA ALA A 372 13.99 21.23 -25.79
C ALA A 372 13.68 21.98 -24.47
N PHE A 373 12.69 21.47 -23.72
CA PHE A 373 12.26 22.00 -22.40
C PHE A 373 11.78 23.46 -22.41
N VAL A 374 11.02 23.86 -23.44
CA VAL A 374 10.35 25.18 -23.51
C VAL A 374 9.49 25.48 -22.28
N SER A 375 8.84 24.47 -21.68
CA SER A 375 8.20 24.58 -20.36
C SER A 375 9.03 23.84 -19.32
N ASN A 376 9.24 24.44 -18.15
CA ASN A 376 9.88 23.75 -17.02
C ASN A 376 8.90 22.82 -16.30
N PHE A 377 9.42 21.85 -15.53
CA PHE A 377 8.58 20.86 -14.85
C PHE A 377 7.49 21.45 -13.94
N SER A 378 7.75 22.55 -13.23
CA SER A 378 6.72 23.20 -12.40
C SER A 378 5.60 23.85 -13.23
N GLN A 379 5.92 24.49 -14.35
CA GLN A 379 4.92 25.06 -15.26
C GLN A 379 4.10 23.96 -15.95
N TRP A 380 4.77 22.89 -16.39
CA TRP A 380 4.12 21.71 -16.96
C TRP A 380 3.19 21.01 -15.96
N MET A 381 3.59 20.89 -14.69
CA MET A 381 2.74 20.39 -13.61
C MET A 381 1.52 21.28 -13.34
N CYS A 382 1.68 22.61 -13.45
CA CYS A 382 0.55 23.54 -13.37
C CYS A 382 -0.40 23.40 -14.56
N CYS A 383 0.10 23.13 -15.77
CA CYS A 383 -0.74 22.83 -16.93
C CYS A 383 -1.52 21.50 -16.76
N HIS A 384 -0.93 20.53 -16.05
CA HIS A 384 -1.53 19.23 -15.75
C HIS A 384 -2.03 19.15 -14.29
N ALA A 385 -2.73 20.17 -13.82
CA ALA A 385 -3.10 20.35 -12.41
C ALA A 385 -3.86 19.15 -11.80
N TRP A 386 -4.56 18.33 -12.60
CA TRP A 386 -5.23 17.10 -12.15
C TRP A 386 -4.26 16.12 -11.46
N LEU A 387 -2.96 16.13 -11.80
CA LEU A 387 -1.92 15.36 -11.13
C LEU A 387 -1.78 15.73 -9.64
N TYR A 388 -1.97 17.01 -9.28
CA TYR A 388 -2.00 17.41 -7.87
C TYR A 388 -3.24 16.88 -7.14
N ARG A 389 -4.38 16.69 -7.82
CA ARG A 389 -5.57 16.06 -7.23
C ARG A 389 -5.33 14.57 -7.01
N LEU A 390 -4.77 13.87 -7.99
CA LEU A 390 -4.42 12.45 -7.86
C LEU A 390 -3.44 12.22 -6.69
N LEU A 391 -2.41 13.07 -6.58
CA LEU A 391 -1.47 13.05 -5.46
C LEU A 391 -2.16 13.33 -4.11
N ALA A 392 -3.10 14.28 -4.06
CA ALA A 392 -3.86 14.60 -2.86
C ALA A 392 -4.86 13.51 -2.45
N CYS A 393 -5.18 12.55 -3.32
CA CYS A 393 -6.11 11.44 -3.06
C CYS A 393 -5.43 10.15 -2.54
N MET A 394 -4.13 10.16 -2.26
CA MET A 394 -3.40 8.96 -1.82
C MET A 394 -3.66 8.53 -0.36
N ASP A 395 -4.42 9.30 0.43
CA ASP A 395 -4.66 9.07 1.88
C ASP A 395 -6.11 9.40 2.29
N LEU A 396 -7.10 9.02 1.46
CA LEU A 396 -8.49 9.48 1.59
C LEU A 396 -9.27 8.93 2.81
N SER A 397 -9.92 9.83 3.55
CA SER A 397 -11.14 9.57 4.36
C SER A 397 -11.84 10.90 4.78
N GLU A 398 -13.10 10.89 5.25
CA GLU A 398 -13.99 12.09 5.32
C GLU A 398 -14.70 12.38 6.70
N LEU A 399 -14.86 13.66 7.09
CA LEU A 399 -15.44 14.12 8.39
C LEU A 399 -15.85 15.62 8.35
N SER A 400 -17.01 16.03 8.90
CA SER A 400 -17.44 17.45 8.99
C SER A 400 -18.15 17.85 10.31
N TYR A 401 -18.49 19.14 10.54
CA TYR A 401 -19.06 19.67 11.81
C TYR A 401 -20.55 20.07 11.74
N LEU A 402 -21.27 19.95 12.88
CA LEU A 402 -22.64 20.45 13.06
C LEU A 402 -22.67 21.98 13.17
N ALA A 403 -23.74 22.62 12.69
CA ALA A 403 -23.86 24.08 12.63
C ALA A 403 -25.25 24.60 13.06
N PRO A 404 -25.34 25.83 13.63
CA PRO A 404 -26.60 26.43 14.06
C PRO A 404 -27.43 27.01 12.92
N ASP A 405 -28.75 27.08 13.15
CA ASP A 405 -29.71 27.86 12.34
C ASP A 405 -29.48 29.35 12.55
N VAL A 406 -29.39 30.09 11.44
CA VAL A 406 -29.05 31.51 11.42
C VAL A 406 -30.21 32.34 10.87
N LEU A 407 -30.96 31.79 9.92
CA LEU A 407 -32.12 32.48 9.33
C LEU A 407 -33.41 32.24 10.14
N SER A 408 -33.36 31.41 11.19
CA SER A 408 -34.50 31.09 12.08
C SER A 408 -35.71 30.45 11.37
N THR A 409 -35.50 29.88 10.17
CA THR A 409 -36.56 29.35 9.30
C THR A 409 -37.15 28.04 9.79
N MET A 410 -36.58 27.43 10.82
CA MET A 410 -37.08 26.20 11.44
C MET A 410 -38.55 26.29 11.89
N LYS A 411 -39.05 27.46 12.28
CA LYS A 411 -40.45 27.62 12.73
C LYS A 411 -41.46 27.59 11.57
N GLU A 412 -41.08 28.10 10.41
CA GLU A 412 -41.98 28.29 9.27
C GLU A 412 -41.88 27.15 8.26
N MET A 413 -40.66 26.74 7.93
CA MET A 413 -40.36 25.77 6.86
C MET A 413 -39.95 24.39 7.40
N LYS A 414 -39.86 24.22 8.73
CA LYS A 414 -39.26 23.05 9.41
C LYS A 414 -37.81 22.73 9.00
N ALA A 415 -37.16 23.67 8.30
CA ALA A 415 -35.84 23.51 7.71
C ALA A 415 -34.93 24.69 8.09
N VAL A 416 -33.66 24.38 8.38
CA VAL A 416 -32.63 25.36 8.73
C VAL A 416 -32.15 26.12 7.47
N ASN A 417 -31.93 27.42 7.61
CA ASN A 417 -31.36 28.30 6.55
C ASN A 417 -32.04 28.21 5.17
N PHE A 418 -33.37 28.01 5.12
CA PHE A 418 -34.16 28.03 3.89
C PHE A 418 -34.21 29.45 3.31
N ARG A 419 -33.90 29.62 2.02
CA ARG A 419 -33.97 30.92 1.32
C ARG A 419 -34.21 30.76 -0.17
N ARG A 420 -34.59 31.86 -0.82
CA ARG A 420 -34.81 31.97 -2.27
C ARG A 420 -33.99 33.14 -2.82
N VAL A 421 -33.40 33.00 -4.00
CA VAL A 421 -32.83 34.14 -4.74
C VAL A 421 -33.97 35.06 -5.21
N PRO A 422 -33.91 36.38 -4.95
CA PRO A 422 -34.94 37.33 -5.37
C PRO A 422 -35.30 37.18 -6.86
N LYS A 423 -36.61 37.14 -7.15
CA LYS A 423 -37.20 37.00 -8.50
C LYS A 423 -36.83 35.74 -9.31
N MET A 424 -35.92 34.87 -8.84
CA MET A 424 -35.48 33.66 -9.57
C MET A 424 -36.06 32.38 -8.96
N PRO A 425 -36.15 31.25 -9.69
CA PRO A 425 -36.66 29.97 -9.18
C PRO A 425 -35.56 29.15 -8.48
N ILE A 426 -34.62 29.82 -7.80
CA ILE A 426 -33.46 29.19 -7.14
C ILE A 426 -33.62 29.29 -5.62
N TYR A 427 -33.43 28.16 -4.94
CA TYR A 427 -33.63 27.98 -3.51
C TYR A 427 -32.42 27.29 -2.86
N GLY A 428 -32.15 27.64 -1.61
CA GLY A 428 -31.08 27.05 -0.81
C GLY A 428 -31.58 26.66 0.58
N VAL A 429 -31.14 25.52 1.11
CA VAL A 429 -31.56 25.02 2.41
C VAL A 429 -30.46 24.16 3.07
N ALA A 430 -30.46 24.02 4.39
CA ALA A 430 -29.68 22.99 5.06
C ALA A 430 -30.29 21.59 4.83
N GLN A 431 -29.61 20.53 5.26
CA GLN A 431 -30.12 19.16 5.11
C GLN A 431 -31.49 19.00 5.80
N PRO A 432 -32.58 18.78 5.05
CA PRO A 432 -33.89 18.59 5.65
C PRO A 432 -34.06 17.15 6.14
N THR A 433 -35.01 16.96 7.07
CA THR A 433 -35.68 15.68 7.31
C THR A 433 -36.74 15.40 6.23
N SER A 434 -37.29 14.19 6.20
CA SER A 434 -38.39 13.83 5.28
C SER A 434 -39.61 14.74 5.44
N GLU A 435 -39.97 15.09 6.68
CA GLU A 435 -41.06 16.04 6.96
C GLU A 435 -40.74 17.46 6.43
N ALA A 436 -39.52 17.94 6.65
CA ALA A 436 -39.09 19.26 6.19
C ALA A 436 -38.95 19.33 4.66
N ALA A 437 -38.49 18.25 4.01
CA ALA A 437 -38.46 18.12 2.56
C ALA A 437 -39.88 18.20 1.97
N GLY A 438 -40.84 17.48 2.56
CA GLY A 438 -42.25 17.57 2.17
C GLY A 438 -42.84 18.98 2.34
N ALA A 439 -42.51 19.68 3.43
CA ALA A 439 -42.94 21.07 3.65
C ALA A 439 -42.35 22.04 2.62
N VAL A 440 -41.08 21.88 2.25
CA VAL A 440 -40.44 22.68 1.19
C VAL A 440 -41.06 22.39 -0.18
N LEU A 441 -41.28 21.12 -0.52
CA LEU A 441 -41.91 20.74 -1.80
C LEU A 441 -43.32 21.33 -1.92
N ALA A 442 -44.15 21.18 -0.89
CA ALA A 442 -45.50 21.76 -0.86
C ALA A 442 -45.50 23.30 -0.97
N HIS A 443 -44.46 23.99 -0.46
CA HIS A 443 -44.29 25.43 -0.65
C HIS A 443 -43.92 25.80 -2.10
N LEU A 444 -43.14 24.97 -2.78
CA LEU A 444 -42.70 25.21 -4.17
C LEU A 444 -43.83 24.97 -5.18
N THR A 445 -44.66 23.96 -4.93
CA THR A 445 -45.78 23.58 -5.80
C THR A 445 -47.11 24.26 -5.44
N ASP A 446 -47.10 25.28 -4.59
CA ASP A 446 -48.33 25.96 -4.15
C ASP A 446 -48.95 26.86 -5.25
N GLU A 447 -50.18 27.31 -5.02
CA GLU A 447 -50.92 28.19 -5.95
C GLU A 447 -50.28 29.57 -6.19
N ARG A 448 -49.22 29.95 -5.46
CA ARG A 448 -48.49 31.22 -5.63
C ARG A 448 -47.19 31.06 -6.41
N ARG A 449 -46.54 29.90 -6.34
CA ARG A 449 -45.23 29.62 -6.96
C ARG A 449 -45.37 28.72 -8.18
N LYS A 450 -46.29 27.75 -8.15
CA LYS A 450 -46.71 26.89 -9.27
C LYS A 450 -45.58 26.18 -10.01
N HIS A 451 -44.51 25.78 -9.30
CA HIS A 451 -43.42 25.03 -9.91
C HIS A 451 -43.88 23.60 -10.22
N SER A 452 -44.03 23.29 -11.51
CA SER A 452 -44.38 21.96 -12.03
C SER A 452 -43.23 20.96 -11.93
N HIS A 453 -42.01 21.43 -12.18
CA HIS A 453 -40.78 20.65 -12.14
C HIS A 453 -39.83 21.20 -11.07
N VAL A 454 -39.20 20.31 -10.30
CA VAL A 454 -38.28 20.66 -9.21
C VAL A 454 -37.05 19.76 -9.27
N LEU A 455 -35.89 20.35 -9.61
CA LEU A 455 -34.59 19.72 -9.48
C LEU A 455 -34.03 20.00 -8.08
N TRP A 456 -33.97 18.96 -7.25
CA TRP A 456 -33.34 18.99 -5.94
C TRP A 456 -31.92 18.38 -6.01
N VAL A 457 -30.91 19.17 -5.65
CA VAL A 457 -29.50 18.77 -5.66
C VAL A 457 -28.92 18.77 -4.24
N ASN A 458 -28.54 17.58 -3.76
CA ASN A 458 -27.81 17.41 -2.52
C ASN A 458 -26.28 17.47 -2.77
N LEU A 459 -25.63 18.40 -2.08
CA LEU A 459 -24.22 18.76 -2.26
C LEU A 459 -23.29 18.13 -1.22
N GLN A 460 -23.79 17.22 -0.37
CA GLN A 460 -22.97 16.57 0.65
C GLN A 460 -22.15 15.41 0.07
N GLU A 461 -20.84 15.46 0.28
CA GLU A 461 -19.92 14.31 0.22
C GLU A 461 -20.17 13.35 1.39
N GLU A 462 -20.47 13.91 2.57
CA GLU A 462 -20.65 13.14 3.80
C GLU A 462 -21.83 12.18 3.74
N LEU A 463 -21.69 11.02 4.39
CA LEU A 463 -22.79 10.07 4.54
C LEU A 463 -23.87 10.61 5.47
N VAL A 464 -25.11 10.63 5.01
CA VAL A 464 -26.27 11.15 5.74
C VAL A 464 -27.41 10.15 5.75
N LEU A 465 -27.94 9.88 6.94
CA LEU A 465 -29.11 9.04 7.17
C LEU A 465 -30.13 9.78 8.03
N GLU A 466 -31.42 9.49 7.84
CA GLU A 466 -32.47 9.87 8.78
C GLU A 466 -32.83 8.69 9.67
N GLY A 467 -32.66 8.83 10.98
CA GLY A 467 -33.09 7.86 11.98
C GLY A 467 -34.20 8.45 12.85
N ASN A 468 -35.38 7.81 12.91
CA ASN A 468 -36.53 8.30 13.70
C ASN A 468 -36.88 9.80 13.45
N GLY A 469 -36.76 10.31 12.23
CA GLY A 469 -37.02 11.73 11.93
C GLY A 469 -35.91 12.70 12.36
N GLN A 470 -34.72 12.21 12.72
CA GLN A 470 -33.53 13.03 13.00
C GLN A 470 -32.42 12.70 12.00
N ILE A 471 -31.69 13.73 11.55
CA ILE A 471 -30.55 13.56 10.64
C ILE A 471 -29.28 13.17 11.41
N PHE A 472 -28.58 12.15 10.91
CA PHE A 472 -27.31 11.64 11.44
C PHE A 472 -26.24 11.60 10.35
N THR A 473 -25.01 11.90 10.77
CA THR A 473 -23.78 11.77 9.99
C THR A 473 -22.79 10.97 10.84
N PRO A 474 -22.18 9.88 10.33
CA PRO A 474 -21.15 9.15 11.06
C PRO A 474 -19.96 10.06 11.45
N ARG A 475 -19.30 9.78 12.58
CA ARG A 475 -18.13 10.53 13.05
C ARG A 475 -17.11 9.60 13.71
N GLU A 476 -15.84 10.01 13.72
CA GLU A 476 -14.80 9.28 14.43
C GLU A 476 -14.97 9.29 15.97
N PRO A 477 -14.73 8.15 16.66
CA PRO A 477 -14.72 8.10 18.13
C PRO A 477 -13.61 8.94 18.80
N SER A 478 -12.56 9.30 18.05
CA SER A 478 -11.38 10.03 18.51
C SER A 478 -11.65 11.52 18.82
N LEU A 479 -12.71 12.08 18.22
CA LEU A 479 -13.01 13.52 18.23
C LEU A 479 -14.27 13.90 19.02
N THR A 480 -15.01 12.92 19.55
CA THR A 480 -16.03 13.19 20.56
C THR A 480 -15.36 13.53 21.89
N LEU A 481 -15.32 14.82 22.23
CA LEU A 481 -15.37 15.29 23.62
C LEU A 481 -16.45 14.50 24.39
N GLU A 482 -16.28 14.34 25.71
CA GLU A 482 -17.06 13.48 26.62
C GLU A 482 -18.54 13.87 26.78
N GLN A 483 -19.29 13.94 25.68
CA GLN A 483 -20.74 13.96 25.67
C GLN A 483 -21.23 12.53 25.92
N GLU A 484 -22.22 12.40 26.80
CA GLU A 484 -22.81 11.11 27.17
C GLU A 484 -23.23 10.32 25.93
N LYS A 485 -22.60 9.16 25.72
CA LYS A 485 -22.90 8.25 24.60
C LYS A 485 -24.24 7.56 24.84
N GLN A 486 -25.34 8.27 24.54
CA GLN A 486 -26.68 7.73 24.63
C GLN A 486 -26.95 6.76 23.48
N MET A 487 -27.13 5.47 23.80
CA MET A 487 -27.65 4.48 22.84
C MET A 487 -29.07 4.88 22.43
N LYS A 488 -29.29 5.06 21.13
CA LYS A 488 -30.61 5.27 20.53
C LYS A 488 -30.99 4.07 19.67
N MET A 489 -32.21 3.56 19.85
CA MET A 489 -32.79 2.53 18.98
C MET A 489 -33.48 3.20 17.78
N PHE A 490 -33.04 2.89 16.56
CA PHE A 490 -33.74 3.30 15.34
C PHE A 490 -34.91 2.35 15.05
N LYS A 491 -36.12 2.90 15.02
CA LYS A 491 -37.35 2.24 14.56
C LYS A 491 -37.52 2.40 13.05
N SER A 492 -37.00 3.50 12.50
CA SER A 492 -36.81 3.73 11.08
C SER A 492 -35.41 4.28 10.83
N CYS A 493 -34.81 3.87 9.71
CA CYS A 493 -33.55 4.41 9.19
C CYS A 493 -33.71 4.50 7.67
N LEU A 494 -33.48 5.67 7.08
CA LEU A 494 -33.63 5.91 5.65
C LEU A 494 -32.42 6.69 5.11
N THR A 495 -31.97 6.34 3.91
CA THR A 495 -31.07 7.17 3.12
C THR A 495 -31.79 8.40 2.58
N VAL A 496 -31.05 9.47 2.28
CA VAL A 496 -31.64 10.66 1.65
C VAL A 496 -32.28 10.32 0.28
N GLN A 497 -31.73 9.35 -0.46
CA GLN A 497 -32.32 8.89 -1.73
C GLN A 497 -33.71 8.26 -1.54
N GLU A 498 -33.90 7.46 -0.50
CA GLU A 498 -35.21 6.85 -0.19
C GLU A 498 -36.24 7.90 0.22
N ILE A 499 -35.85 8.89 1.01
CA ILE A 499 -36.69 10.04 1.39
C ILE A 499 -37.25 10.73 0.13
N PHE A 500 -36.38 11.12 -0.80
CA PHE A 500 -36.82 11.80 -2.02
C PHE A 500 -37.62 10.86 -2.96
N ASN A 501 -37.32 9.56 -2.98
CA ASN A 501 -38.11 8.59 -3.72
C ASN A 501 -39.54 8.43 -3.17
N GLN A 502 -39.76 8.56 -1.85
CA GLN A 502 -41.11 8.58 -1.27
C GLN A 502 -41.90 9.82 -1.76
N HIS A 503 -41.28 11.00 -1.72
CA HIS A 503 -41.92 12.27 -2.12
C HIS A 503 -42.26 12.38 -3.60
N LYS A 504 -41.58 11.63 -4.50
CA LYS A 504 -41.91 11.55 -5.94
C LYS A 504 -43.33 11.06 -6.21
N SER A 505 -43.90 10.25 -5.32
CA SER A 505 -45.28 9.76 -5.48
C SER A 505 -46.32 10.89 -5.44
N SER A 506 -46.07 11.94 -4.63
CA SER A 506 -46.92 13.13 -4.52
C SER A 506 -46.48 14.29 -5.42
N HIS A 507 -45.21 14.29 -5.88
CA HIS A 507 -44.63 15.35 -6.70
C HIS A 507 -43.97 14.73 -7.95
N GLN A 508 -44.76 14.51 -9.02
CA GLN A 508 -44.30 13.76 -10.19
C GLN A 508 -43.13 14.43 -10.94
N GLY A 509 -43.05 15.77 -10.92
CA GLY A 509 -41.94 16.54 -11.49
C GLY A 509 -40.71 16.67 -10.59
N LEU A 510 -40.56 15.86 -9.53
CA LEU A 510 -39.43 15.91 -8.60
C LEU A 510 -38.25 15.06 -9.08
N VAL A 511 -37.16 15.73 -9.48
CA VAL A 511 -35.88 15.10 -9.80
C VAL A 511 -34.91 15.33 -8.64
N TYR A 512 -34.44 14.26 -8.01
CA TYR A 512 -33.38 14.32 -7.00
C TYR A 512 -32.05 13.84 -7.59
N LYS A 513 -30.98 14.62 -7.40
CA LYS A 513 -29.59 14.27 -7.73
C LYS A 513 -28.68 14.53 -6.53
N ARG A 514 -27.62 13.73 -6.37
CA ARG A 514 -26.55 13.98 -5.41
C ARG A 514 -25.27 14.32 -6.19
N ILE A 515 -24.72 15.51 -5.96
CA ILE A 515 -23.50 16.02 -6.59
C ILE A 515 -22.58 16.47 -5.44
N PRO A 516 -21.76 15.56 -4.89
CA PRO A 516 -20.97 15.85 -3.69
C PRO A 516 -19.96 16.95 -3.98
N LEU A 517 -20.05 18.05 -3.22
CA LEU A 517 -19.06 19.13 -3.25
C LEU A 517 -18.18 19.04 -2.00
N PRO A 518 -16.86 19.27 -2.12
CA PRO A 518 -15.98 19.23 -0.96
C PRO A 518 -16.27 20.37 0.02
N ASP A 519 -16.26 20.06 1.32
CA ASP A 519 -16.57 21.05 2.33
C ASP A 519 -15.49 22.13 2.45
N CYS A 520 -15.93 23.35 2.75
CA CYS A 520 -15.10 24.56 2.90
C CYS A 520 -14.29 25.02 1.66
N SER A 521 -13.96 24.17 0.68
CA SER A 521 -13.15 24.49 -0.51
C SER A 521 -13.97 24.90 -1.76
N ALA A 522 -13.27 25.14 -2.88
CA ALA A 522 -13.91 25.38 -4.18
C ALA A 522 -14.45 24.04 -4.75
N PRO A 523 -15.57 24.03 -5.50
CA PRO A 523 -16.00 22.85 -6.25
C PRO A 523 -14.90 22.40 -7.22
N ARG A 524 -14.78 21.10 -7.47
CA ARG A 524 -13.88 20.61 -8.54
C ARG A 524 -14.47 21.00 -9.89
N GLU A 525 -13.65 21.07 -10.93
CA GLU A 525 -14.12 21.53 -12.25
C GLU A 525 -15.24 20.65 -12.82
N GLU A 526 -15.10 19.32 -12.64
CA GLU A 526 -16.15 18.35 -12.97
C GLU A 526 -17.47 18.59 -12.21
N ASP A 527 -17.44 19.24 -11.04
CA ASP A 527 -18.64 19.48 -10.25
C ASP A 527 -19.43 20.67 -10.80
N PHE A 528 -18.75 21.66 -11.39
CA PHE A 528 -19.40 22.67 -12.22
C PHE A 528 -20.06 22.03 -13.45
N ASP A 529 -19.40 21.05 -14.09
CA ASP A 529 -19.97 20.30 -15.22
C ASP A 529 -21.22 19.52 -14.81
N LYS A 530 -21.16 18.78 -13.69
CA LYS A 530 -22.30 18.04 -13.13
C LYS A 530 -23.47 18.97 -12.80
N LEU A 531 -23.21 20.16 -12.23
CA LEU A 531 -24.23 21.16 -11.92
C LEU A 531 -24.86 21.75 -13.18
N LEU A 532 -24.03 22.20 -14.14
CA LEU A 532 -24.49 22.78 -15.39
C LEU A 532 -25.32 21.78 -16.20
N GLU A 533 -24.87 20.54 -16.33
CA GLU A 533 -25.58 19.51 -17.09
C GLU A 533 -26.88 19.08 -16.39
N ALA A 534 -26.88 19.01 -15.05
CA ALA A 534 -28.12 18.77 -14.31
C ALA A 534 -29.16 19.88 -14.53
N MET A 535 -28.73 21.15 -14.58
CA MET A 535 -29.60 22.28 -14.89
C MET A 535 -30.07 22.28 -16.34
N LYS A 536 -29.18 22.04 -17.31
CA LYS A 536 -29.52 21.89 -18.74
C LYS A 536 -30.60 20.81 -18.94
N SER A 537 -30.44 19.65 -18.29
CA SER A 537 -31.42 18.57 -18.34
C SER A 537 -32.81 19.03 -17.85
N ALA A 538 -32.88 19.65 -16.67
CA ALA A 538 -34.15 20.11 -16.10
C ALA A 538 -34.81 21.23 -16.93
N LEU A 539 -34.03 22.19 -17.45
CA LEU A 539 -34.54 23.25 -18.32
C LEU A 539 -35.04 22.74 -19.68
N ALA A 540 -34.49 21.62 -20.17
CA ALA A 540 -34.97 20.96 -21.38
C ALA A 540 -36.28 20.19 -21.16
N GLU A 541 -36.54 19.72 -19.94
CA GLU A 541 -37.83 19.11 -19.55
C GLU A 541 -38.90 20.18 -19.25
N ASP A 542 -38.56 21.22 -18.49
CA ASP A 542 -39.45 22.35 -18.17
C ASP A 542 -38.64 23.65 -17.99
N SER A 543 -38.87 24.63 -18.86
CA SER A 543 -38.22 25.95 -18.82
C SER A 543 -38.52 26.79 -17.56
N HIS A 544 -39.52 26.39 -16.76
CA HIS A 544 -39.89 27.00 -15.49
C HIS A 544 -39.47 26.16 -14.27
N SER A 545 -38.60 25.16 -14.46
CA SER A 545 -38.02 24.34 -13.39
C SER A 545 -37.49 25.15 -12.21
N ALA A 546 -37.81 24.70 -11.00
CA ALA A 546 -37.22 25.20 -9.76
C ALA A 546 -35.98 24.40 -9.35
N PHE A 547 -35.00 25.10 -8.80
CA PHE A 547 -33.72 24.52 -8.38
C PHE A 547 -33.57 24.64 -6.86
N VAL A 548 -33.40 23.52 -6.17
CA VAL A 548 -33.19 23.48 -4.72
C VAL A 548 -31.83 22.88 -4.41
N PHE A 549 -30.97 23.65 -3.74
CA PHE A 549 -29.62 23.22 -3.37
C PHE A 549 -29.49 23.02 -1.87
N ASN A 550 -29.04 21.85 -1.42
CA ASN A 550 -28.81 21.60 0.01
C ASN A 550 -27.41 21.06 0.33
N CYS A 551 -26.86 21.49 1.46
CA CYS A 551 -25.69 20.89 2.10
C CYS A 551 -25.93 20.72 3.60
N SER A 552 -24.94 20.26 4.38
CA SER A 552 -25.08 20.00 5.82
C SER A 552 -25.73 21.17 6.60
N ASN A 553 -25.33 22.41 6.29
CA ASN A 553 -25.77 23.61 7.01
C ASN A 553 -26.44 24.68 6.12
N GLY A 554 -26.58 24.46 4.82
CA GLY A 554 -27.20 25.39 3.87
C GLY A 554 -26.40 26.66 3.57
N LYS A 555 -25.13 26.74 4.01
CA LYS A 555 -24.26 27.92 3.86
C LYS A 555 -23.32 27.75 2.66
N GLY A 556 -22.04 27.43 2.87
CA GLY A 556 -20.98 27.52 1.84
C GLY A 556 -21.28 26.80 0.51
N ARG A 557 -21.42 25.47 0.55
CA ARG A 557 -21.68 24.64 -0.64
C ARG A 557 -22.99 25.04 -1.34
N THR A 558 -24.08 25.19 -0.57
CA THR A 558 -25.38 25.69 -1.08
C THR A 558 -25.27 27.05 -1.76
N THR A 559 -24.66 28.06 -1.13
CA THR A 559 -24.46 29.39 -1.72
C THR A 559 -23.67 29.30 -3.02
N THR A 560 -22.62 28.47 -3.08
CA THR A 560 -21.81 28.27 -4.30
C THR A 560 -22.65 27.74 -5.45
N ALA A 561 -23.44 26.68 -5.21
CA ALA A 561 -24.31 26.09 -6.22
C ALA A 561 -25.46 27.04 -6.63
N MET A 562 -26.00 27.83 -5.70
CA MET A 562 -26.98 28.88 -6.02
C MET A 562 -26.38 29.95 -6.95
N VAL A 563 -25.14 30.40 -6.72
CA VAL A 563 -24.46 31.37 -7.61
C VAL A 563 -24.20 30.77 -8.99
N VAL A 564 -23.72 29.51 -9.07
CA VAL A 564 -23.59 28.75 -10.32
C VAL A 564 -24.92 28.71 -11.06
N ALA A 565 -26.02 28.47 -10.36
CA ALA A 565 -27.36 28.46 -10.94
C ALA A 565 -27.84 29.83 -11.40
N VAL A 566 -27.56 30.92 -10.65
CA VAL A 566 -27.89 32.29 -11.05
C VAL A 566 -27.19 32.65 -12.36
N LEU A 567 -25.87 32.43 -12.43
CA LEU A 567 -25.08 32.69 -13.63
C LEU A 567 -25.58 31.87 -14.81
N THR A 568 -25.82 30.57 -14.61
CA THR A 568 -26.38 29.68 -15.64
C THR A 568 -27.73 30.20 -16.16
N LEU A 569 -28.67 30.56 -15.28
CA LEU A 569 -29.98 31.07 -15.70
C LEU A 569 -29.90 32.44 -16.39
N TRP A 570 -28.98 33.34 -16.01
CA TRP A 570 -28.74 34.59 -16.76
C TRP A 570 -28.16 34.33 -18.14
N HIS A 571 -27.34 33.29 -18.28
CA HIS A 571 -26.85 32.86 -19.59
C HIS A 571 -27.94 32.26 -20.49
N PHE A 572 -28.95 31.60 -19.92
CA PHE A 572 -30.14 31.16 -20.67
C PHE A 572 -31.12 32.30 -20.98
N ASN A 573 -31.50 33.09 -19.98
CA ASN A 573 -32.65 34.00 -20.04
C ASN A 573 -32.28 35.46 -20.33
N GLY A 574 -30.99 35.79 -20.36
CA GLY A 574 -30.48 37.16 -20.40
C GLY A 574 -30.06 37.67 -19.02
N PHE A 575 -29.12 38.61 -19.03
CA PHE A 575 -28.68 39.31 -17.83
C PHE A 575 -29.69 40.40 -17.46
N PRO A 576 -30.02 40.60 -16.17
CA PRO A 576 -30.83 41.72 -15.71
C PRO A 576 -30.27 43.09 -16.10
N GLU A 577 -31.12 44.11 -16.10
CA GLU A 577 -30.64 45.50 -15.94
C GLU A 577 -30.25 45.73 -14.49
N PHE A 578 -29.13 46.41 -14.26
CA PHE A 578 -28.48 46.50 -12.97
C PHE A 578 -28.19 47.95 -12.57
N ALA A 579 -28.40 48.29 -11.29
CA ALA A 579 -27.92 49.53 -10.70
C ALA A 579 -26.40 49.47 -10.42
N ASP A 580 -25.76 50.63 -10.26
CA ASP A 580 -24.34 50.75 -9.89
C ASP A 580 -24.10 50.67 -8.36
N ASP A 581 -25.13 50.34 -7.56
CA ASP A 581 -25.05 50.24 -6.10
C ASP A 581 -24.35 48.95 -5.65
N GLU A 582 -23.03 49.02 -5.48
CA GLU A 582 -22.23 47.92 -4.92
C GLU A 582 -22.38 47.79 -3.40
N ILE A 583 -22.47 46.55 -2.89
CA ILE A 583 -22.44 46.28 -1.44
C ILE A 583 -21.00 46.42 -0.92
N VAL A 584 -20.74 47.45 -0.12
CA VAL A 584 -19.41 47.80 0.41
C VAL A 584 -19.44 47.88 1.94
N SER A 585 -18.52 47.18 2.62
CA SER A 585 -18.26 47.36 4.06
C SER A 585 -17.05 48.27 4.28
N VAL A 586 -17.08 49.09 5.34
CA VAL A 586 -15.98 50.01 5.71
C VAL A 586 -15.53 49.60 7.12
N PRO A 587 -14.22 49.40 7.37
CA PRO A 587 -13.05 49.86 6.60
C PRO A 587 -12.63 48.99 5.40
N ASP A 588 -13.31 47.91 5.08
CA ASP A 588 -12.80 46.86 4.17
C ASP A 588 -13.27 46.99 2.72
N ALA A 589 -13.44 48.22 2.24
CA ALA A 589 -14.11 48.52 0.98
C ALA A 589 -13.48 47.82 -0.23
N LYS A 590 -12.15 47.84 -0.33
CA LYS A 590 -11.38 47.11 -1.37
C LYS A 590 -11.72 45.61 -1.39
N TYR A 591 -11.74 44.98 -0.21
CA TYR A 591 -11.88 43.53 -0.09
C TYR A 591 -13.34 43.08 -0.20
N THR A 592 -14.30 43.90 0.25
CA THR A 592 -15.74 43.65 0.02
C THR A 592 -16.16 43.88 -1.42
N LYS A 593 -15.51 44.80 -2.16
CA LYS A 593 -15.58 44.87 -3.63
C LYS A 593 -14.94 43.65 -4.31
N GLY A 594 -14.18 42.81 -3.61
CA GLY A 594 -13.49 41.64 -4.18
C GLY A 594 -12.18 41.98 -4.91
N GLU A 595 -11.62 43.17 -4.69
CA GLU A 595 -10.39 43.67 -5.35
C GLU A 595 -9.10 43.11 -4.71
N PHE A 596 -9.06 41.81 -4.41
CA PHE A 596 -7.83 41.15 -3.96
C PHE A 596 -6.79 41.17 -5.08
N GLU A 597 -5.51 41.43 -4.82
CA GLU A 597 -4.51 41.59 -5.89
C GLU A 597 -4.45 40.38 -6.83
N VAL A 598 -4.54 39.16 -6.30
CA VAL A 598 -4.58 37.92 -7.10
C VAL A 598 -5.84 37.78 -7.97
N VAL A 599 -6.99 38.30 -7.51
CA VAL A 599 -8.21 38.39 -8.33
C VAL A 599 -8.04 39.44 -9.42
N MET A 600 -7.40 40.57 -9.12
CA MET A 600 -7.13 41.61 -10.12
C MET A 600 -6.08 41.17 -11.15
N GLN A 601 -5.12 40.31 -10.78
CA GLN A 601 -4.24 39.62 -11.74
C GLN A 601 -5.04 38.75 -12.72
N LEU A 602 -5.97 37.93 -12.19
CA LEU A 602 -6.88 37.14 -13.01
C LEU A 602 -7.78 38.00 -13.92
N VAL A 603 -8.37 39.08 -13.39
CA VAL A 603 -9.21 40.01 -14.16
C VAL A 603 -8.46 40.65 -15.32
N ARG A 604 -7.16 40.94 -15.16
CA ARG A 604 -6.29 41.46 -16.23
C ARG A 604 -5.91 40.40 -17.26
N LEU A 605 -6.02 39.11 -16.91
CA LEU A 605 -5.72 37.98 -17.80
C LEU A 605 -6.92 37.57 -18.66
N LEU A 606 -8.14 37.67 -18.13
CA LEU A 606 -9.35 37.18 -18.77
C LEU A 606 -9.92 38.18 -19.80
N PRO A 607 -10.49 37.70 -20.93
CA PRO A 607 -11.21 38.55 -21.87
C PRO A 607 -12.43 39.17 -21.17
N ASP A 608 -12.59 40.49 -21.29
CA ASP A 608 -13.58 41.29 -20.56
C ASP A 608 -13.64 41.02 -19.04
N GLY A 609 -12.50 40.65 -18.41
CA GLY A 609 -12.46 40.14 -17.04
C GLY A 609 -13.13 41.03 -15.98
N HIS A 610 -13.15 42.36 -16.16
CA HIS A 610 -13.89 43.28 -15.28
C HIS A 610 -15.40 43.03 -15.31
N ARG A 611 -15.96 42.77 -16.49
CA ARG A 611 -17.37 42.39 -16.67
C ARG A 611 -17.63 41.00 -16.07
N MET A 612 -16.75 40.03 -16.35
CA MET A 612 -16.87 38.66 -15.84
C MET A 612 -16.92 38.64 -14.30
N LYS A 613 -16.06 39.43 -13.64
CA LYS A 613 -16.08 39.65 -12.19
C LYS A 613 -17.34 40.36 -11.72
N ARG A 614 -17.72 41.48 -12.35
CA ARG A 614 -18.91 42.28 -11.97
C ARG A 614 -20.18 41.43 -11.95
N GLU A 615 -20.41 40.63 -12.99
CA GLU A 615 -21.56 39.71 -13.05
C GLU A 615 -21.53 38.65 -11.93
N VAL A 616 -20.37 38.12 -11.55
CA VAL A 616 -20.23 37.19 -10.41
C VAL A 616 -20.49 37.86 -9.07
N ASP A 617 -20.00 39.08 -8.88
CA ASP A 617 -20.25 39.87 -7.67
C ASP A 617 -21.75 40.11 -7.47
N MET A 618 -22.45 40.45 -8.54
CA MET A 618 -23.90 40.70 -8.50
C MET A 618 -24.72 39.43 -8.33
N ALA A 619 -24.24 38.27 -8.81
CA ALA A 619 -24.83 36.98 -8.49
C ALA A 619 -24.63 36.60 -7.01
N LEU A 620 -23.45 36.91 -6.42
CA LEU A 620 -23.17 36.74 -4.99
C LEU A 620 -24.06 37.64 -4.12
N ASP A 621 -24.19 38.92 -4.48
CA ASP A 621 -25.03 39.90 -3.78
C ASP A 621 -26.50 39.46 -3.82
N SER A 622 -27.01 39.06 -4.99
CA SER A 622 -28.40 38.55 -5.17
C SER A 622 -28.68 37.30 -4.33
N VAL A 623 -27.71 36.39 -4.18
CA VAL A 623 -27.86 35.17 -3.36
C VAL A 623 -27.77 35.49 -1.87
N SER A 624 -27.06 36.57 -1.49
CA SER A 624 -26.83 36.97 -0.11
C SER A 624 -27.85 37.97 0.44
N GLU A 625 -28.64 38.64 -0.42
CA GLU A 625 -29.68 39.62 -0.03
C GLU A 625 -30.66 39.08 1.03
N THR A 626 -30.93 37.76 1.00
CA THR A 626 -31.83 37.08 1.95
C THR A 626 -31.14 36.47 3.17
N MET A 627 -29.81 36.59 3.27
CA MET A 627 -29.05 36.28 4.48
C MET A 627 -28.73 37.57 5.24
N THR A 628 -28.26 37.48 6.49
CA THR A 628 -27.75 38.67 7.20
C THR A 628 -26.59 39.27 6.40
N PRO A 629 -26.70 40.49 5.80
CA PRO A 629 -26.01 40.79 4.53
C PRO A 629 -24.49 40.72 4.52
N MET A 630 -23.83 40.76 5.68
CA MET A 630 -22.37 40.82 5.79
C MET A 630 -21.73 39.48 6.18
N HIS A 631 -22.17 38.87 7.29
CA HIS A 631 -21.47 37.74 7.94
C HIS A 631 -21.35 36.45 7.10
N TYR A 632 -22.13 36.32 6.02
CA TYR A 632 -22.12 35.13 5.16
C TYR A 632 -21.79 35.44 3.69
N HIS A 633 -21.47 36.69 3.36
CA HIS A 633 -21.08 37.08 2.01
C HIS A 633 -19.67 36.56 1.69
N LEU A 634 -19.45 35.93 0.53
CA LEU A 634 -18.17 35.27 0.21
C LEU A 634 -16.97 36.24 0.29
N ARG A 635 -17.11 37.45 -0.28
CA ARG A 635 -16.08 38.51 -0.27
C ARG A 635 -15.69 38.94 1.17
N GLU A 636 -16.67 39.09 2.06
CA GLU A 636 -16.45 39.40 3.48
C GLU A 636 -15.81 38.21 4.23
N ILE A 637 -16.29 36.98 4.01
CA ILE A 637 -15.75 35.77 4.64
C ILE A 637 -14.24 35.64 4.38
N ILE A 638 -13.77 35.92 3.16
CA ILE A 638 -12.35 35.84 2.80
C ILE A 638 -11.51 36.74 3.73
N ILE A 639 -11.82 38.04 3.78
CA ILE A 639 -11.02 39.03 4.53
C ILE A 639 -11.20 38.90 6.04
N CYS A 640 -12.42 38.65 6.52
CA CYS A 640 -12.69 38.48 7.94
C CYS A 640 -12.06 37.20 8.51
N THR A 641 -12.04 36.08 7.75
CA THR A 641 -11.32 34.87 8.17
C THR A 641 -9.80 35.10 8.17
N TYR A 642 -9.25 35.80 7.18
CA TYR A 642 -7.82 36.15 7.16
C TYR A 642 -7.42 37.01 8.36
N ARG A 643 -8.24 38.00 8.75
CA ARG A 643 -7.95 38.86 9.90
C ARG A 643 -7.98 38.14 11.24
N GLN A 644 -8.82 37.11 11.38
CA GLN A 644 -8.88 36.29 12.60
C GLN A 644 -7.57 35.55 12.89
N ILE A 645 -6.69 35.33 11.90
CA ILE A 645 -5.35 34.74 12.09
C ILE A 645 -4.56 35.51 13.17
N LYS A 646 -4.67 36.86 13.21
CA LYS A 646 -3.99 37.70 14.22
C LYS A 646 -4.50 37.49 15.65
N SER A 647 -5.64 36.83 15.82
CA SER A 647 -6.27 36.51 17.11
C SER A 647 -6.22 35.00 17.42
N GLY A 648 -5.60 34.19 16.56
CA GLY A 648 -5.41 32.76 16.79
C GLY A 648 -4.47 32.51 17.98
N LYS A 649 -4.78 31.49 18.78
CA LYS A 649 -4.05 31.14 20.00
C LYS A 649 -2.95 30.11 19.76
N THR A 650 -3.02 29.38 18.65
CA THR A 650 -2.08 28.31 18.30
C THR A 650 -1.72 28.36 16.82
N GLU A 651 -0.52 27.89 16.46
CA GLU A 651 -0.08 27.83 15.06
C GLU A 651 -1.03 27.00 14.18
N LYS A 652 -1.55 25.89 14.70
CA LYS A 652 -2.53 25.04 14.01
C LYS A 652 -3.84 25.76 13.71
N GLU A 653 -4.34 26.57 14.65
CA GLU A 653 -5.53 27.40 14.47
C GLU A 653 -5.28 28.49 13.41
N CYS A 654 -4.12 29.16 13.47
CA CYS A 654 -3.71 30.13 12.45
C CYS A 654 -3.62 29.51 11.04
N GLN A 655 -3.02 28.32 10.92
CA GLN A 655 -2.93 27.59 9.64
C GLN A 655 -4.33 27.16 9.12
N GLN A 656 -5.25 26.73 9.98
CA GLN A 656 -6.63 26.41 9.58
C GLN A 656 -7.42 27.65 9.13
N LEU A 657 -7.27 28.78 9.82
CA LEU A 657 -7.89 30.05 9.42
C LEU A 657 -7.35 30.53 8.07
N LEU A 658 -6.03 30.44 7.86
CA LEU A 658 -5.39 30.76 6.58
C LEU A 658 -5.89 29.85 5.45
N LEU A 659 -5.88 28.53 5.65
CA LEU A 659 -6.40 27.56 4.69
C LEU A 659 -7.84 27.88 4.29
N ARG A 660 -8.72 28.12 5.27
CA ARG A 660 -10.14 28.43 5.05
C ARG A 660 -10.35 29.76 4.29
N SER A 661 -9.54 30.77 4.59
CA SER A 661 -9.59 32.04 3.86
C SER A 661 -9.15 31.87 2.40
N LEU A 662 -8.02 31.19 2.16
CA LEU A 662 -7.52 30.89 0.82
C LEU A 662 -8.49 30.01 0.03
N GLN A 663 -9.13 29.01 0.65
CA GLN A 663 -10.18 28.20 0.05
C GLN A 663 -11.41 29.03 -0.41
N CYS A 664 -11.78 30.06 0.35
CA CYS A 664 -12.86 30.97 -0.05
C CYS A 664 -12.45 31.90 -1.19
N LEU A 665 -11.18 32.33 -1.22
CA LEU A 665 -10.60 33.13 -2.30
C LEU A 665 -10.47 32.32 -3.60
N GLU A 666 -10.04 31.06 -3.50
CA GLU A 666 -10.01 30.09 -4.59
C GLU A 666 -11.41 29.88 -5.16
N ARG A 667 -12.42 29.66 -4.31
CA ARG A 667 -13.83 29.56 -4.74
C ARG A 667 -14.30 30.79 -5.52
N TYR A 668 -13.97 31.99 -5.06
CA TYR A 668 -14.34 33.23 -5.76
C TYR A 668 -13.69 33.32 -7.15
N ILE A 669 -12.41 32.95 -7.27
CA ILE A 669 -11.72 32.83 -8.56
C ILE A 669 -12.41 31.81 -9.48
N TYR A 670 -12.77 30.62 -8.99
CA TYR A 670 -13.47 29.61 -9.79
C TYR A 670 -14.84 30.08 -10.29
N LEU A 671 -15.57 30.91 -9.54
CA LEU A 671 -16.83 31.50 -10.02
C LEU A 671 -16.61 32.49 -11.17
N ILE A 672 -15.55 33.30 -11.12
CA ILE A 672 -15.16 34.22 -12.21
C ILE A 672 -14.74 33.44 -13.46
N LEU A 673 -13.93 32.38 -13.28
CA LEU A 673 -13.53 31.46 -14.36
C LEU A 673 -14.75 30.78 -14.98
N PHE A 674 -15.67 30.27 -14.17
CA PHE A 674 -16.89 29.61 -14.65
C PHE A 674 -17.80 30.57 -15.42
N ASN A 675 -17.99 31.82 -14.96
CA ASN A 675 -18.75 32.80 -15.75
C ASN A 675 -18.04 33.14 -17.08
N THR A 676 -16.71 33.24 -17.07
CA THR A 676 -15.92 33.48 -18.30
C THR A 676 -16.09 32.33 -19.31
N TYR A 677 -15.99 31.08 -18.82
CA TYR A 677 -16.32 29.89 -19.61
C TYR A 677 -17.76 29.94 -20.15
N LEU A 678 -18.73 30.30 -19.32
CA LEU A 678 -20.13 30.40 -19.76
C LEU A 678 -20.28 31.38 -20.92
N HIS A 679 -19.63 32.55 -20.89
CA HIS A 679 -19.63 33.49 -22.04
C HIS A 679 -18.95 32.92 -23.29
N LEU A 680 -17.74 32.36 -23.14
CA LEU A 680 -16.91 31.96 -24.29
C LEU A 680 -17.46 30.75 -25.04
N GLU A 681 -18.02 29.78 -24.32
CA GLU A 681 -18.54 28.52 -24.88
C GLU A 681 -20.07 28.56 -25.17
N LYS A 682 -20.76 29.67 -24.85
CA LYS A 682 -22.21 29.84 -25.11
C LYS A 682 -22.57 29.69 -26.58
N LYS A 683 -21.73 30.21 -27.49
CA LYS A 683 -21.94 30.12 -28.95
C LYS A 683 -21.99 28.66 -29.43
N ASP A 684 -21.23 27.79 -28.77
CA ASP A 684 -21.12 26.36 -29.04
C ASP A 684 -22.02 25.54 -28.09
N SER A 685 -22.99 26.19 -27.42
CA SER A 685 -23.95 25.59 -26.48
C SER A 685 -23.32 24.75 -25.36
N TRP A 686 -22.11 25.14 -24.91
CA TRP A 686 -21.35 24.44 -23.87
C TRP A 686 -21.11 22.95 -24.19
N GLN A 687 -20.73 22.65 -25.43
CA GLN A 687 -20.32 21.31 -25.87
C GLN A 687 -18.96 20.89 -25.28
N ARG A 688 -18.00 21.83 -25.18
CA ARG A 688 -16.81 21.65 -24.35
C ARG A 688 -17.22 21.86 -22.89
N SER A 689 -16.84 20.93 -22.01
CA SER A 689 -17.09 21.04 -20.56
C SER A 689 -16.15 22.07 -19.90
N PHE A 690 -16.51 22.57 -18.72
CA PHE A 690 -15.69 23.47 -17.92
C PHE A 690 -14.36 22.83 -17.51
N ALA A 691 -14.33 21.55 -17.12
CA ALA A 691 -13.08 20.84 -16.84
C ALA A 691 -12.15 20.81 -18.06
N VAL A 692 -12.69 20.46 -19.24
CA VAL A 692 -11.93 20.44 -20.50
C VAL A 692 -11.49 21.86 -20.91
N TRP A 693 -12.31 22.88 -20.65
CA TRP A 693 -11.95 24.28 -20.89
C TRP A 693 -10.85 24.77 -19.94
N MET A 694 -10.89 24.37 -18.67
CA MET A 694 -9.85 24.69 -17.70
C MET A 694 -8.51 24.07 -18.09
N GLU A 695 -8.50 22.81 -18.56
CA GLU A 695 -7.30 22.14 -19.05
C GLU A 695 -6.79 22.71 -20.39
N GLN A 696 -7.66 22.93 -21.37
CA GLN A 696 -7.23 23.28 -22.74
C GLN A 696 -7.03 24.78 -22.96
N VAL A 697 -7.74 25.64 -22.21
CA VAL A 697 -7.78 27.10 -22.42
C VAL A 697 -7.21 27.83 -21.21
N ALA A 698 -7.78 27.63 -20.01
CA ALA A 698 -7.36 28.38 -18.82
C ALA A 698 -5.92 28.06 -18.39
N ALA A 699 -5.52 26.79 -18.46
CA ALA A 699 -4.15 26.35 -18.18
C ALA A 699 -3.12 27.07 -19.06
N ARG A 700 -3.38 27.12 -20.37
CA ARG A 700 -2.52 27.78 -21.37
C ARG A 700 -2.47 29.30 -21.23
N ALA A 701 -3.51 29.89 -20.64
CA ALA A 701 -3.51 31.30 -20.26
C ALA A 701 -2.70 31.57 -18.96
N GLY A 702 -2.25 30.54 -18.23
CA GLY A 702 -1.52 30.71 -16.96
C GLY A 702 -2.43 30.83 -15.72
N VAL A 703 -3.71 30.45 -15.81
CA VAL A 703 -4.64 30.50 -14.67
C VAL A 703 -4.15 29.63 -13.50
N TYR A 704 -3.56 28.46 -13.78
CA TYR A 704 -3.00 27.62 -12.74
C TYR A 704 -1.71 28.18 -12.11
N ASP A 705 -0.95 29.05 -12.80
CA ASP A 705 0.20 29.75 -12.21
C ASP A 705 -0.24 30.79 -11.17
N ILE A 706 -1.37 31.47 -11.43
CA ILE A 706 -2.03 32.37 -10.46
C ILE A 706 -2.54 31.56 -9.26
N LEU A 707 -3.24 30.44 -9.50
CA LEU A 707 -3.73 29.56 -8.43
C LEU A 707 -2.59 28.92 -7.62
N ASN A 708 -1.42 28.68 -8.22
CA ASN A 708 -0.24 28.12 -7.54
C ASN A 708 0.57 29.17 -6.74
N GLN A 709 0.13 30.43 -6.76
CA GLN A 709 0.67 31.54 -5.96
C GLN A 709 -0.44 32.28 -5.19
N LEU A 710 -1.56 31.58 -4.92
CA LEU A 710 -2.74 32.16 -4.30
C LEU A 710 -2.46 32.65 -2.88
N GLY A 711 -2.52 33.95 -2.66
CA GLY A 711 -2.28 34.54 -1.35
C GLY A 711 -2.68 36.01 -1.29
N PHE A 712 -2.47 36.61 -0.12
CA PHE A 712 -2.65 38.03 0.11
C PHE A 712 -1.29 38.73 0.00
N SER A 713 -0.82 38.92 -1.24
CA SER A 713 0.49 39.53 -1.55
C SER A 713 0.69 40.92 -0.96
N GLU A 714 -0.39 41.60 -0.58
CA GLU A 714 -0.38 42.89 0.10
C GLU A 714 0.04 42.80 1.60
N PHE A 715 0.05 41.59 2.18
CA PHE A 715 0.34 41.35 3.59
C PHE A 715 1.49 40.35 3.82
N GLU A 716 1.62 39.34 2.95
CA GLU A 716 2.57 38.23 3.06
C GLU A 716 3.19 37.90 1.70
N ASN A 717 4.44 37.43 1.68
CA ASN A 717 5.07 36.91 0.48
C ASN A 717 4.57 35.48 0.18
N PRO A 718 3.88 35.22 -0.96
CA PRO A 718 3.35 33.89 -1.27
C PRO A 718 4.41 32.78 -1.34
N ARG A 719 5.69 33.12 -1.53
CA ARG A 719 6.78 32.12 -1.55
C ARG A 719 7.06 31.50 -0.18
N ASP A 720 6.82 32.26 0.88
CA ASP A 720 7.10 31.90 2.28
C ASP A 720 5.91 31.17 2.93
N THR A 721 4.74 31.20 2.28
CA THR A 721 3.50 30.54 2.73
C THR A 721 3.26 29.25 1.93
N PRO A 722 3.47 28.04 2.50
CA PRO A 722 3.28 26.78 1.77
C PRO A 722 1.88 26.63 1.16
N LEU A 723 0.85 27.12 1.87
CA LEU A 723 -0.54 27.13 1.42
C LEU A 723 -0.81 28.07 0.21
N ALA A 724 0.17 28.84 -0.27
CA ALA A 724 0.03 29.53 -1.55
C ALA A 724 0.09 28.57 -2.76
N ARG A 725 0.68 27.38 -2.58
CA ARG A 725 0.87 26.38 -3.64
C ARG A 725 -0.31 25.42 -3.75
N LEU A 726 -0.67 25.08 -4.99
CA LEU A 726 -1.76 24.14 -5.32
C LEU A 726 -1.60 22.81 -4.60
N ARG A 727 -0.42 22.17 -4.74
CA ARG A 727 -0.06 20.91 -4.06
C ARG A 727 -0.42 20.94 -2.58
N CYS A 728 0.04 21.95 -1.86
CA CYS A 728 -0.10 22.02 -0.41
C CYS A 728 -1.55 22.31 0.02
N ARG A 729 -2.29 23.18 -0.69
CA ARG A 729 -3.72 23.38 -0.37
C ARG A 729 -4.56 22.16 -0.66
N TRP A 730 -4.40 21.56 -1.84
CA TRP A 730 -5.24 20.45 -2.29
C TRP A 730 -4.95 19.18 -1.49
N GLN A 731 -3.70 18.93 -1.07
CA GLN A 731 -3.39 17.91 -0.06
C GLN A 731 -4.18 18.13 1.25
N GLN A 732 -4.38 19.38 1.70
CA GLN A 732 -5.15 19.70 2.91
C GLN A 732 -6.69 19.66 2.72
N GLN A 733 -7.19 19.49 1.50
CA GLN A 733 -8.64 19.38 1.24
C GLN A 733 -9.21 17.98 1.56
N ASN A 734 -8.35 16.95 1.69
CA ASN A 734 -8.77 15.53 1.72
C ASN A 734 -8.45 14.80 3.06
N ILE A 735 -8.16 15.52 4.16
CA ILE A 735 -7.48 14.96 5.37
C ILE A 735 -8.41 14.45 6.49
N GLN A 736 -9.66 14.93 6.58
CA GLN A 736 -10.47 14.78 7.80
C GLN A 736 -11.17 13.42 7.84
N SER A 737 -10.85 12.47 8.73
CA SER A 737 -11.12 11.02 8.51
C SER A 737 -12.44 10.41 9.06
N LEU A 738 -12.88 9.30 8.44
CA LEU A 738 -13.87 8.32 8.96
C LEU A 738 -13.33 6.89 8.84
N PRO A 739 -13.44 6.01 9.86
CA PRO A 739 -12.85 4.69 9.84
C PRO A 739 -13.91 3.64 9.52
N PHE A 740 -13.77 2.98 8.38
CA PHE A 740 -14.55 1.79 8.08
C PHE A 740 -14.09 0.61 8.96
N ARG A 741 -15.05 -0.05 9.63
CA ARG A 741 -14.86 -1.38 10.25
C ARG A 741 -16.12 -2.21 10.01
N GLY A 742 -16.00 -3.22 9.15
CA GLY A 742 -17.05 -4.17 8.81
C GLY A 742 -16.72 -4.85 7.48
N GLU A 743 -17.49 -5.86 7.12
CA GLU A 743 -17.58 -6.37 5.75
C GLU A 743 -18.94 -5.97 5.19
N PHE A 744 -19.03 -5.72 3.88
CA PHE A 744 -20.33 -5.73 3.19
C PHE A 744 -20.74 -7.19 3.04
N VAL A 745 -21.89 -7.54 3.61
CA VAL A 745 -22.59 -8.82 3.45
C VAL A 745 -23.66 -8.67 2.38
#